data_AF-A0A5B0M1Y6-F1
#
_entry.id   AF-A0A5B0M1Y6-F1
#
_cell.length_a   1.000
_cell.length_b   1.000
_cell.length_c   1.000
_cell.angle_alpha   90.00
_cell.angle_beta   90.00
_cell.angle_gamma   90.00
#
_symmetry.space_group_name_H-M   'P 1'
#
loop_
_entity.id
_entity.type
_entity.pdbx_description
1 polymer ?
#
loop_
_entity_poly.entity_id
_entity_poly.type
_entity_poly.pdbx_seq_one_letter_code
_entity_poly.pdbx_strand_id
1 'polypeptide(L)'
;MESTPHQQTSSKRPRSPSSSEIVGDILDKVRKGISGKLSLAQVKEISDGLIASCVEETPIPPIARPNETAIQRQIIEKGYSEDYQNTDEIVKPILETLDRLSNDWSIEYLAPYTSLIGPSMIGKTRLIMELAKHVCVIYICLRPVGSTGYPPRSALAGPILVDKVDYITLSTAIFEVAAEFFNKQGSINASKEDRLKEWNRYCKPPAEKFSTDVCAKMQTLPLPKEDEIVTLKEPVHKLQQATQFIGRSGLTVLLAIDEARELLVDETTSRVSRFRLWRRALATVPYSSGFFALVADTTSQVSNFSASVRNDSSARPRPGEDLLFAPIYNLATMDLMCTNHSPATWEDLLAKDRLFSYGCPFFGMYIRCAKSAYDPDRVVEELIAISEAKLLCRSKTEPGANELSESRIFALLGSTIQPQIYMASRLNSDLVSSHAAHCLYIDQARERIVADYPSQFAFSTAANGFIASDDARLIACIEHLASVLRQGLISSGDAGELASRIILLRAMQQTMQKVVPRPKKAPINYLHSVPLVDFLTTLTGLEKDELELGAISETNKDRLLDEGHIFWNHFINIKYTPGSYDFLQFLHRGLAVQCKPMQRGFDQLFSIYLKQGNNPKLKEDDVTFCGVRVKNAISKANLKKQSPKWTTKSAKIGLSKPNPYLVILLDFSGKIQEHDLPDCGDESQRRGTLLLFGLRKVGCLTPEITKALEKLISIDPDVSTFSRDPQLQTYVKAVLPCTYPVQQSATGSNNSSLTSLSDQSDLSEESE
;
A
#
# COMPACT_ATOMS: atom_id res chain seq x y z
N MET A 1 -2.35 -76.72 23.84
CA MET A 1 -3.40 -76.65 22.81
C MET A 1 -2.99 -75.58 21.82
N GLU A 2 -2.70 -76.06 20.61
CA GLU A 2 -2.03 -75.36 19.53
C GLU A 2 -2.86 -74.20 18.97
N SER A 3 -2.19 -73.11 18.59
CA SER A 3 -2.55 -72.38 17.38
C SER A 3 -1.36 -71.59 16.86
N THR A 4 -1.16 -71.77 15.56
CA THR A 4 -0.09 -71.38 14.65
C THR A 4 -0.01 -69.88 14.38
N PRO A 5 1.16 -69.33 13.98
CA PRO A 5 1.30 -67.93 13.58
C PRO A 5 1.06 -67.75 12.07
N HIS A 6 0.18 -66.82 11.69
CA HIS A 6 0.02 -66.40 10.30
C HIS A 6 1.11 -65.41 9.89
N GLN A 7 1.98 -65.85 8.98
CA GLN A 7 2.78 -65.00 8.11
C GLN A 7 1.86 -64.26 7.12
N GLN A 8 1.89 -62.93 7.10
CA GLN A 8 1.42 -62.13 5.97
C GLN A 8 2.61 -61.69 5.13
N THR A 9 2.62 -62.15 3.88
CA THR A 9 3.58 -61.81 2.84
C THR A 9 3.32 -60.38 2.33
N SER A 10 4.39 -59.59 2.27
CA SER A 10 4.37 -58.24 1.69
C SER A 10 4.28 -58.30 0.16
N SER A 11 3.17 -57.82 -0.42
CA SER A 11 3.18 -57.39 -1.83
C SER A 11 3.27 -55.86 -1.86
N LYS A 12 4.46 -55.34 -2.20
CA LYS A 12 4.64 -53.92 -2.50
C LYS A 12 4.05 -53.65 -3.89
N ARG A 13 2.92 -52.94 -3.96
CA ARG A 13 2.54 -52.22 -5.19
C ARG A 13 3.49 -51.03 -5.38
N PRO A 14 4.01 -50.76 -6.59
CA PRO A 14 4.80 -49.56 -6.82
C PRO A 14 3.93 -48.31 -6.65
N ARG A 15 4.46 -47.30 -5.95
CA ARG A 15 3.85 -45.96 -5.85
C ARG A 15 3.78 -45.36 -7.27
N SER A 16 2.60 -44.90 -7.66
CA SER A 16 2.47 -43.94 -8.76
C SER A 16 3.16 -42.62 -8.37
N PRO A 17 4.05 -42.06 -9.20
CA PRO A 17 4.76 -40.84 -8.85
C PRO A 17 3.79 -39.66 -8.70
N SER A 18 4.09 -38.76 -7.77
CA SER A 18 3.34 -37.53 -7.56
C SER A 18 3.59 -36.52 -8.69
N SER A 19 2.64 -35.62 -8.96
CA SER A 19 2.75 -34.60 -10.01
C SER A 19 3.99 -33.71 -9.85
N SER A 20 4.45 -33.46 -8.61
CA SER A 20 5.68 -32.73 -8.33
C SER A 20 6.95 -33.51 -8.70
N GLU A 21 6.96 -34.84 -8.54
CA GLU A 21 8.08 -35.69 -8.93
C GLU A 21 8.21 -35.77 -10.45
N ILE A 22 7.08 -35.82 -11.18
CA ILE A 22 7.06 -35.83 -12.65
C ILE A 22 7.56 -34.49 -13.21
N VAL A 23 7.13 -33.36 -12.64
CA VAL A 23 7.59 -32.02 -13.04
C VAL A 23 9.09 -31.84 -12.75
N GLY A 24 9.57 -32.30 -11.59
CA GLY A 24 11.00 -32.30 -11.27
C GLY A 24 11.85 -33.10 -12.26
N ASP A 25 11.38 -34.29 -12.63
CA ASP A 25 12.09 -35.20 -13.54
C ASP A 25 12.12 -34.69 -15.00
N ILE A 26 11.09 -33.93 -15.42
CA ILE A 26 11.03 -33.27 -16.73
C ILE A 26 11.92 -32.02 -16.78
N LEU A 27 11.92 -31.19 -15.73
CA LEU A 27 12.79 -30.01 -15.64
C LEU A 27 14.28 -30.41 -15.63
N ASP A 28 14.61 -31.53 -15.00
CA ASP A 28 15.97 -32.05 -14.97
C ASP A 28 16.41 -32.62 -16.34
N LYS A 29 15.49 -33.20 -17.12
CA LYS A 29 15.73 -33.64 -18.51
C LYS A 29 15.88 -32.47 -19.49
N VAL A 30 15.13 -31.38 -19.29
CA VAL A 30 15.27 -30.13 -20.06
C VAL A 30 16.59 -29.43 -19.74
N ARG A 31 17.00 -29.37 -18.46
CA ARG A 31 18.33 -28.86 -18.05
C ARG A 31 19.50 -29.66 -18.62
N LYS A 32 19.31 -30.97 -18.84
CA LYS A 32 20.32 -31.88 -19.41
C LYS A 32 20.32 -31.93 -20.95
N GLY A 33 19.50 -31.12 -21.63
CA GLY A 33 19.55 -30.96 -23.10
C GLY A 33 19.10 -32.17 -23.91
N ILE A 34 18.32 -33.09 -23.33
CA ILE A 34 17.83 -34.27 -24.04
C ILE A 34 16.58 -33.89 -24.84
N SER A 35 16.75 -33.65 -26.14
CA SER A 35 15.68 -33.30 -27.08
C SER A 35 14.74 -34.49 -27.35
N GLY A 36 13.62 -34.56 -26.64
CA GLY A 36 12.46 -35.41 -26.97
C GLY A 36 11.18 -34.58 -27.04
N LYS A 37 10.39 -34.74 -28.12
CA LYS A 37 9.09 -34.07 -28.28
C LYS A 37 8.14 -34.45 -27.13
N LEU A 38 7.70 -33.47 -26.34
CA LEU A 38 6.70 -33.65 -25.29
C LEU A 38 5.32 -33.98 -25.92
N SER A 39 4.60 -34.93 -25.32
CA SER A 39 3.24 -35.29 -25.77
C SER A 39 2.21 -34.24 -25.32
N LEU A 40 1.09 -34.13 -26.05
CA LEU A 40 -0.03 -33.22 -25.74
C LEU A 40 -0.58 -33.41 -24.32
N ALA A 41 -0.52 -34.62 -23.78
CA ALA A 41 -0.93 -34.91 -22.40
C ALA A 41 0.03 -34.29 -21.37
N GLN A 42 1.35 -34.35 -21.62
CA GLN A 42 2.36 -33.76 -20.74
C GLN A 42 2.35 -32.23 -20.79
N VAL A 43 2.06 -31.64 -21.95
CA VAL A 43 1.88 -30.18 -22.10
C VAL A 43 0.64 -29.71 -21.32
N LYS A 44 -0.45 -30.50 -21.36
CA LYS A 44 -1.67 -30.21 -20.59
C LYS A 44 -1.42 -30.31 -19.09
N GLU A 45 -0.68 -31.30 -18.62
CA GLU A 45 -0.33 -31.45 -17.19
C GLU A 45 0.57 -30.32 -16.67
N ILE A 46 1.52 -29.85 -17.48
CA ILE A 46 2.36 -28.69 -17.17
C ILE A 46 1.52 -27.41 -17.16
N SER A 47 0.60 -27.26 -18.12
CA SER A 47 -0.34 -26.13 -18.17
C SER A 47 -1.26 -26.11 -16.96
N ASP A 48 -1.83 -27.26 -16.57
CA ASP A 48 -2.72 -27.38 -15.42
C ASP A 48 -1.96 -27.16 -14.09
N GLY A 49 -0.69 -27.59 -14.02
CA GLY A 49 0.20 -27.29 -12.88
C GLY A 49 0.62 -25.83 -12.77
N LEU A 50 0.84 -25.14 -13.91
CA LEU A 50 1.09 -23.69 -13.95
C LEU A 50 -0.19 -22.90 -13.64
N ILE A 51 -1.35 -23.32 -14.13
CA ILE A 51 -2.65 -22.70 -13.84
C ILE A 51 -2.98 -22.85 -12.35
N ALA A 52 -2.71 -24.00 -11.72
CA ALA A 52 -2.86 -24.18 -10.27
C ALA A 52 -1.95 -23.26 -9.45
N SER A 53 -0.81 -22.79 -10.00
CA SER A 53 0.04 -21.77 -9.38
C SER A 53 -0.42 -20.33 -9.62
N CYS A 54 -1.36 -20.12 -10.54
CA CYS A 54 -1.92 -18.81 -10.91
C CYS A 54 -3.33 -18.55 -10.35
N VAL A 55 -3.96 -19.54 -9.72
CA VAL A 55 -5.20 -19.32 -8.95
C VAL A 55 -4.80 -18.81 -7.56
N GLU A 56 -4.76 -17.50 -7.39
CA GLU A 56 -4.70 -16.90 -6.06
C GLU A 56 -5.99 -17.26 -5.29
N GLU A 57 -5.91 -18.24 -4.39
CA GLU A 57 -6.98 -18.52 -3.44
C GLU A 57 -7.28 -17.24 -2.64
N THR A 58 -8.53 -16.78 -2.70
CA THR A 58 -9.01 -15.68 -1.86
C THR A 58 -8.65 -15.91 -0.39
N PRO A 59 -8.29 -14.84 0.34
CA PRO A 59 -7.93 -14.94 1.76
C PRO A 59 -9.11 -15.48 2.57
N ILE A 60 -9.02 -16.75 2.95
CA ILE A 60 -9.83 -17.34 4.02
C ILE A 60 -9.22 -16.80 5.32
N PRO A 61 -10.01 -16.24 6.26
CA PRO A 61 -9.45 -15.77 7.52
C PRO A 61 -8.78 -16.93 8.26
N PRO A 62 -7.76 -16.67 9.10
CA PRO A 62 -7.18 -17.69 9.97
C PRO A 62 -8.32 -18.38 10.73
N ILE A 63 -8.19 -19.69 11.00
CA ILE A 63 -9.23 -20.50 11.66
C ILE A 63 -9.49 -19.92 13.05
N ALA A 64 -10.36 -18.92 13.11
CA ALA A 64 -10.99 -18.47 14.32
C ALA A 64 -11.99 -19.56 14.71
N ARG A 65 -12.19 -19.79 16.00
CA ARG A 65 -13.19 -20.75 16.45
C ARG A 65 -14.55 -20.35 15.82
N PRO A 66 -15.45 -21.28 15.48
CA PRO A 66 -16.70 -20.95 14.77
C PRO A 66 -17.48 -19.77 15.40
N ASN A 67 -17.44 -19.64 16.73
CA ASN A 67 -18.05 -18.55 17.48
C ASN A 67 -17.37 -17.18 17.27
N GLU A 68 -16.06 -17.12 17.03
CA GLU A 68 -15.30 -15.88 16.79
C GLU A 68 -15.61 -15.28 15.41
N THR A 69 -15.75 -16.12 14.38
CA THR A 69 -16.19 -15.69 13.03
C THR A 69 -17.61 -15.09 13.02
N ALA A 70 -18.52 -15.64 13.82
CA ALA A 70 -19.88 -15.11 13.93
C ALA A 70 -19.92 -13.74 14.59
N ILE A 71 -19.09 -13.54 15.62
CA ILE A 71 -18.94 -12.29 16.35
C ILE A 71 -18.34 -11.20 15.46
N GLN A 72 -17.23 -11.49 14.78
CA GLN A 72 -16.58 -10.56 13.86
C GLN A 72 -17.59 -10.07 12.79
N ARG A 73 -18.39 -10.99 12.25
CA ARG A 73 -19.46 -10.66 11.31
C ARG A 73 -20.49 -9.69 11.90
N GLN A 74 -20.94 -9.90 13.13
CA GLN A 74 -21.89 -8.99 13.79
C GLN A 74 -21.30 -7.59 13.98
N ILE A 75 -20.02 -7.48 14.34
CA ILE A 75 -19.33 -6.19 14.48
C ILE A 75 -19.28 -5.46 13.13
N ILE A 76 -18.91 -6.17 12.07
CA ILE A 76 -18.86 -5.62 10.71
C ILE A 76 -20.25 -5.18 10.26
N GLU A 77 -21.27 -6.02 10.42
CA GLU A 77 -22.66 -5.72 10.06
C GLU A 77 -23.18 -4.48 10.79
N LYS A 78 -22.87 -4.34 12.10
CA LYS A 78 -23.18 -3.15 12.89
C LYS A 78 -22.49 -1.91 12.33
N GLY A 79 -21.20 -1.99 11.98
CA GLY A 79 -20.47 -0.86 11.38
C GLY A 79 -21.07 -0.37 10.06
N TYR A 80 -21.63 -1.27 9.25
CA TYR A 80 -22.36 -0.90 8.02
C TYR A 80 -23.73 -0.26 8.28
N SER A 81 -24.23 -0.29 9.51
CA SER A 81 -25.50 0.34 9.91
C SER A 81 -25.34 1.70 10.60
N GLU A 82 -24.13 2.06 11.07
CA GLU A 82 -23.83 3.37 11.65
C GLU A 82 -23.97 4.49 10.62
N ASP A 83 -24.11 5.75 11.04
CA ASP A 83 -24.23 6.89 10.12
C ASP A 83 -22.97 7.09 9.26
N TYR A 84 -23.17 7.56 8.02
CA TYR A 84 -22.07 7.91 7.12
C TYR A 84 -21.48 9.27 7.52
N GLN A 85 -20.16 9.40 7.49
CA GLN A 85 -19.45 10.62 7.87
C GLN A 85 -18.95 11.38 6.63
N ASN A 86 -18.90 12.70 6.72
CA ASN A 86 -18.41 13.61 5.66
C ASN A 86 -19.09 13.43 4.29
N THR A 87 -20.43 13.29 4.28
CA THR A 87 -21.25 13.23 3.05
C THR A 87 -20.94 14.38 2.09
N ASP A 88 -20.71 15.58 2.61
CA ASP A 88 -20.48 16.78 1.81
C ASP A 88 -19.13 16.79 1.09
N GLU A 89 -18.10 16.19 1.69
CA GLU A 89 -16.74 16.16 1.13
C GLU A 89 -16.48 14.90 0.29
N ILE A 90 -17.29 13.85 0.45
CA ILE A 90 -17.07 12.55 -0.20
C ILE A 90 -18.20 12.22 -1.17
N VAL A 91 -19.46 12.21 -0.70
CA VAL A 91 -20.58 11.74 -1.52
C VAL A 91 -20.94 12.75 -2.60
N LYS A 92 -21.02 14.05 -2.26
CA LYS A 92 -21.36 15.10 -3.23
C LYS A 92 -20.36 15.17 -4.40
N PRO A 93 -19.03 15.27 -4.19
CA PRO A 93 -18.09 15.36 -5.31
C PRO A 93 -18.06 14.09 -6.19
N ILE A 94 -18.31 12.93 -5.59
CA ILE A 94 -18.38 11.66 -6.32
C ILE A 94 -19.66 11.60 -7.15
N LEU A 95 -20.80 12.05 -6.62
CA LEU A 95 -22.04 12.18 -7.40
C LEU A 95 -21.86 13.15 -8.57
N GLU A 96 -21.26 14.32 -8.34
CA GLU A 96 -20.96 15.30 -9.40
C GLU A 96 -20.04 14.71 -10.47
N THR A 97 -19.04 13.93 -10.05
CA THR A 97 -18.15 13.22 -10.98
C THR A 97 -18.92 12.21 -11.81
N LEU A 98 -19.73 11.35 -11.19
CA LEU A 98 -20.53 10.34 -11.89
C LEU A 98 -21.58 10.97 -12.81
N ASP A 99 -22.18 12.10 -12.42
CA ASP A 99 -23.12 12.87 -13.23
C ASP A 99 -22.44 13.40 -14.49
N ARG A 100 -21.27 14.03 -14.34
CA ARG A 100 -20.46 14.49 -15.46
C ARG A 100 -20.08 13.34 -16.40
N LEU A 101 -19.57 12.23 -15.86
CA LEU A 101 -19.20 11.06 -16.69
C LEU A 101 -20.40 10.47 -17.44
N SER A 102 -21.59 10.45 -16.81
CA SER A 102 -22.82 10.01 -17.47
C SER A 102 -23.23 10.94 -18.62
N ASN A 103 -23.06 12.26 -18.45
CA ASN A 103 -23.32 13.25 -19.50
C ASN A 103 -22.30 13.19 -20.64
N ASP A 104 -21.04 12.87 -20.33
CA ASP A 104 -19.94 12.75 -21.30
C ASP A 104 -20.06 11.47 -22.17
N TRP A 105 -20.99 10.55 -21.84
CA TRP A 105 -21.22 9.31 -22.61
C TRP A 105 -21.56 9.58 -24.08
N SER A 106 -20.64 9.17 -24.96
CA SER A 106 -20.66 9.40 -26.40
C SER A 106 -20.00 8.24 -27.16
N ILE A 107 -19.92 8.34 -28.48
CA ILE A 107 -19.27 7.35 -29.35
C ILE A 107 -17.74 7.25 -29.14
N GLU A 108 -17.13 8.24 -28.49
CA GLU A 108 -15.70 8.27 -28.19
C GLU A 108 -15.31 7.31 -27.06
N TYR A 109 -16.28 6.84 -26.28
CA TYR A 109 -16.03 5.93 -25.16
C TYR A 109 -16.45 4.49 -25.48
N LEU A 110 -15.72 3.52 -24.93
CA LEU A 110 -16.01 2.10 -25.16
C LEU A 110 -17.35 1.63 -24.55
N ALA A 111 -17.74 2.17 -23.39
CA ALA A 111 -18.99 1.89 -22.69
C ALA A 111 -19.21 2.90 -21.54
N PRO A 112 -20.46 3.12 -21.07
CA PRO A 112 -20.77 4.06 -19.99
C PRO A 112 -20.44 3.48 -18.61
N TYR A 113 -19.15 3.25 -18.33
CA TYR A 113 -18.69 2.77 -17.03
C TYR A 113 -17.37 3.41 -16.59
N THR A 114 -17.17 3.47 -15.28
CA THR A 114 -15.86 3.77 -14.68
C THR A 114 -15.53 2.77 -13.56
N SER A 115 -14.30 2.82 -13.08
CA SER A 115 -13.81 1.99 -11.97
C SER A 115 -13.64 2.81 -10.70
N LEU A 116 -14.08 2.26 -9.56
CA LEU A 116 -13.80 2.78 -8.23
C LEU A 116 -12.56 2.08 -7.64
N ILE A 117 -11.44 2.78 -7.61
CA ILE A 117 -10.12 2.25 -7.23
C ILE A 117 -9.76 2.74 -5.83
N GLY A 118 -9.26 1.82 -5.02
CA GLY A 118 -8.75 2.14 -3.70
C GLY A 118 -8.49 0.85 -2.92
N PRO A 119 -7.74 0.91 -1.82
CA PRO A 119 -7.43 -0.28 -1.04
C PRO A 119 -8.68 -0.92 -0.43
N SER A 120 -8.53 -2.16 0.05
CA SER A 120 -9.49 -2.75 0.99
C SER A 120 -9.73 -1.81 2.18
N MET A 121 -10.92 -1.87 2.79
CA MET A 121 -11.24 -1.18 4.05
C MET A 121 -11.35 0.35 3.99
N ILE A 122 -11.10 0.98 2.83
CA ILE A 122 -11.28 2.44 2.63
C ILE A 122 -12.77 2.87 2.60
N GLY A 123 -13.72 1.93 2.51
CA GLY A 123 -15.15 2.23 2.53
C GLY A 123 -15.82 2.35 1.16
N LYS A 124 -15.22 1.81 0.08
CA LYS A 124 -15.83 1.77 -1.27
C LYS A 124 -17.28 1.26 -1.28
N THR A 125 -17.51 0.08 -0.71
CA THR A 125 -18.84 -0.51 -0.65
C THR A 125 -19.82 0.34 0.16
N ARG A 126 -19.33 0.94 1.26
CA ARG A 126 -20.13 1.84 2.08
C ARG A 126 -20.49 3.13 1.35
N LEU A 127 -19.59 3.68 0.54
CA LEU A 127 -19.87 4.80 -0.36
C LEU A 127 -20.96 4.43 -1.36
N ILE A 128 -20.88 3.26 -2.01
CA ILE A 128 -21.92 2.82 -2.97
C ILE A 128 -23.30 2.74 -2.30
N MET A 129 -23.36 2.21 -1.07
CA MET A 129 -24.60 2.19 -0.28
C MET A 129 -25.12 3.59 0.05
N GLU A 130 -24.23 4.57 0.24
CA GLU A 130 -24.61 5.95 0.51
C GLU A 130 -25.09 6.68 -0.75
N LEU A 131 -24.45 6.43 -1.90
CA LEU A 131 -24.90 6.94 -3.21
C LEU A 131 -26.35 6.50 -3.53
N ALA A 132 -26.75 5.32 -3.03
CA ALA A 132 -28.09 4.78 -3.19
C ALA A 132 -29.20 5.60 -2.50
N LYS A 133 -28.84 6.55 -1.63
CA LYS A 133 -29.80 7.52 -1.07
C LYS A 133 -30.11 8.67 -2.03
N HIS A 134 -29.30 8.87 -3.07
CA HIS A 134 -29.38 10.02 -3.98
C HIS A 134 -29.84 9.66 -5.40
N VAL A 135 -29.48 8.46 -5.87
CA VAL A 135 -29.83 7.91 -7.20
C VAL A 135 -30.28 6.45 -7.10
N CYS A 136 -30.87 5.90 -8.16
CA CYS A 136 -31.24 4.49 -8.21
C CYS A 136 -29.98 3.63 -8.41
N VAL A 137 -29.46 3.05 -7.34
CA VAL A 137 -28.31 2.13 -7.41
C VAL A 137 -28.79 0.69 -7.54
N ILE A 138 -28.51 0.04 -8.68
CA ILE A 138 -28.65 -1.41 -8.83
C ILE A 138 -27.35 -2.03 -8.31
N TYR A 139 -27.36 -2.47 -7.05
CA TYR A 139 -26.17 -3.02 -6.38
C TYR A 139 -26.05 -4.53 -6.56
N ILE A 140 -24.90 -5.00 -7.04
CA ILE A 140 -24.62 -6.42 -7.24
C ILE A 140 -23.20 -6.73 -6.72
N CYS A 141 -23.11 -7.60 -5.71
CA CYS A 141 -21.84 -8.09 -5.17
C CYS A 141 -21.53 -9.49 -5.72
N LEU A 142 -20.44 -9.61 -6.49
CA LEU A 142 -20.06 -10.83 -7.20
C LEU A 142 -19.17 -11.79 -6.40
N ARG A 143 -18.78 -11.41 -5.18
CA ARG A 143 -17.95 -12.18 -4.22
C ARG A 143 -18.08 -13.71 -4.36
N PRO A 144 -16.99 -14.51 -4.37
CA PRO A 144 -17.05 -15.97 -4.55
C PRO A 144 -18.03 -16.74 -3.65
N VAL A 145 -18.45 -17.90 -4.14
CA VAL A 145 -19.27 -18.85 -3.36
C VAL A 145 -18.51 -19.27 -2.10
N GLY A 146 -19.18 -19.24 -0.94
CA GLY A 146 -18.58 -19.60 0.36
C GLY A 146 -17.78 -18.50 1.05
N SER A 147 -17.63 -17.32 0.44
CA SER A 147 -16.95 -16.20 1.09
C SER A 147 -17.73 -15.67 2.31
N THR A 148 -17.00 -15.36 3.38
CA THR A 148 -17.55 -14.85 4.65
C THR A 148 -17.61 -13.32 4.74
N GLY A 149 -17.16 -12.62 3.69
CA GLY A 149 -17.11 -11.15 3.66
C GLY A 149 -18.47 -10.48 3.64
N TYR A 150 -18.51 -9.20 4.04
CA TYR A 150 -19.69 -8.35 4.02
C TYR A 150 -19.49 -7.15 3.08
N PRO A 151 -20.51 -6.75 2.27
CA PRO A 151 -21.82 -7.36 2.11
C PRO A 151 -21.76 -8.79 1.52
N PRO A 152 -22.78 -9.63 1.79
CA PRO A 152 -22.80 -10.99 1.28
C PRO A 152 -22.88 -11.01 -0.25
N ARG A 153 -22.52 -12.16 -0.85
CA ARG A 153 -22.69 -12.42 -2.29
C ARG A 153 -24.16 -12.20 -2.67
N SER A 154 -24.39 -11.49 -3.76
CA SER A 154 -25.74 -11.33 -4.32
C SER A 154 -26.19 -12.63 -4.99
N ALA A 155 -27.46 -13.01 -4.82
CA ALA A 155 -28.02 -14.20 -5.47
C ALA A 155 -27.87 -14.14 -7.01
N LEU A 156 -27.95 -12.92 -7.58
CA LEU A 156 -27.77 -12.67 -9.02
C LEU A 156 -26.33 -12.92 -9.51
N ALA A 157 -25.35 -13.03 -8.62
CA ALA A 157 -23.97 -13.36 -8.99
C ALA A 157 -23.85 -14.77 -9.61
N GLY A 158 -24.71 -15.71 -9.22
CA GLY A 158 -24.77 -17.03 -9.85
C GLY A 158 -25.10 -16.91 -11.35
N PRO A 159 -26.27 -16.38 -11.71
CA PRO A 159 -26.65 -16.12 -13.10
C PRO A 159 -25.65 -15.29 -13.90
N ILE A 160 -24.99 -14.29 -13.30
CA ILE A 160 -24.01 -13.42 -14.00
C ILE A 160 -22.74 -14.16 -14.42
N LEU A 161 -22.34 -15.18 -13.66
CA LEU A 161 -21.04 -15.85 -13.80
C LEU A 161 -21.14 -17.20 -14.52
N VAL A 162 -22.25 -17.51 -15.20
CA VAL A 162 -22.41 -18.72 -16.02
C VAL A 162 -21.71 -18.56 -17.39
N ASP A 163 -21.21 -19.65 -17.97
CA ASP A 163 -20.36 -19.65 -19.19
C ASP A 163 -21.02 -19.19 -20.50
N LYS A 164 -22.34 -19.00 -20.52
CA LYS A 164 -23.10 -18.65 -21.73
C LYS A 164 -24.19 -17.61 -21.47
N VAL A 165 -23.92 -16.69 -20.55
CA VAL A 165 -24.84 -15.58 -20.28
C VAL A 165 -24.88 -14.65 -21.48
N ASP A 166 -26.07 -14.43 -22.02
CA ASP A 166 -26.31 -13.27 -22.86
C ASP A 166 -26.47 -12.03 -21.98
N TYR A 167 -25.42 -11.21 -21.95
CA TYR A 167 -25.39 -9.98 -21.16
C TYR A 167 -26.38 -8.92 -21.64
N ILE A 168 -26.84 -8.96 -22.90
CA ILE A 168 -27.91 -8.07 -23.38
C ILE A 168 -29.24 -8.50 -22.75
N THR A 169 -29.59 -9.79 -22.84
CA THR A 169 -30.81 -10.33 -22.21
C THR A 169 -30.81 -10.14 -20.70
N LEU A 170 -29.69 -10.42 -20.03
CA LEU A 170 -29.54 -10.20 -18.58
C LEU A 170 -29.73 -8.72 -18.21
N SER A 171 -29.04 -7.80 -18.91
CA SER A 171 -29.14 -6.37 -18.60
C SER A 171 -30.54 -5.83 -18.89
N THR A 172 -31.19 -6.32 -19.96
CA THR A 172 -32.59 -6.03 -20.28
C THR A 172 -33.51 -6.43 -19.12
N ALA A 173 -33.38 -7.66 -18.62
CA ALA A 173 -34.18 -8.14 -17.49
C ALA A 173 -33.95 -7.32 -16.21
N ILE A 174 -32.69 -6.99 -15.90
CA ILE A 174 -32.34 -6.13 -14.76
C ILE A 174 -33.03 -4.77 -14.85
N PHE A 175 -32.95 -4.12 -16.02
CA PHE A 175 -33.53 -2.78 -16.23
C PHE A 175 -35.05 -2.81 -16.24
N GLU A 176 -35.68 -3.81 -16.84
CA GLU A 176 -37.13 -3.93 -16.84
C GLU A 176 -37.69 -4.24 -15.44
N VAL A 177 -37.04 -5.10 -14.65
CA VAL A 177 -37.45 -5.35 -13.26
C VAL A 177 -37.34 -4.08 -12.41
N ALA A 178 -36.25 -3.31 -12.58
CA ALA A 178 -36.10 -2.03 -11.90
C ALA A 178 -37.19 -1.03 -12.32
N ALA A 179 -37.48 -0.92 -13.62
CA ALA A 179 -38.54 -0.04 -14.13
C ALA A 179 -39.92 -0.45 -13.60
N GLU A 180 -40.25 -1.74 -13.64
CA GLU A 180 -41.50 -2.30 -13.11
C GLU A 180 -41.65 -2.05 -11.61
N PHE A 181 -40.57 -2.16 -10.84
CA PHE A 181 -40.57 -1.87 -9.41
C PHE A 181 -41.02 -0.42 -9.14
N PHE A 182 -40.36 0.56 -9.77
CA PHE A 182 -40.70 1.97 -9.55
C PHE A 182 -42.06 2.36 -10.12
N ASN A 183 -42.52 1.72 -11.19
CA ASN A 183 -43.87 1.93 -11.73
C ASN A 183 -44.95 1.38 -10.79
N LYS A 184 -44.70 0.25 -10.11
CA LYS A 184 -45.62 -0.36 -9.13
C LYS A 184 -45.72 0.42 -7.82
N GLN A 185 -44.68 1.16 -7.43
CA GLN A 185 -44.70 1.97 -6.20
C GLN A 185 -45.80 3.06 -6.19
N GLY A 186 -46.36 3.43 -7.34
CA GLY A 186 -47.44 4.42 -7.43
C GLY A 186 -46.98 5.87 -7.19
N SER A 187 -47.77 6.82 -7.68
CA SER A 187 -47.43 8.26 -7.68
C SER A 187 -47.96 9.04 -6.46
N ILE A 188 -48.60 8.39 -5.48
CA ILE A 188 -49.38 9.10 -4.46
C ILE A 188 -48.56 9.20 -3.17
N ASN A 189 -47.91 10.35 -2.99
CA ASN A 189 -47.31 10.88 -1.75
C ASN A 189 -45.97 10.30 -1.24
N ALA A 190 -45.30 9.38 -1.95
CA ALA A 190 -43.96 8.93 -1.54
C ALA A 190 -42.87 9.93 -1.95
N SER A 191 -42.04 10.38 -1.00
CA SER A 191 -40.88 11.23 -1.29
C SER A 191 -39.84 10.50 -2.15
N LYS A 192 -38.91 11.23 -2.77
CA LYS A 192 -37.77 10.64 -3.50
C LYS A 192 -37.00 9.68 -2.58
N GLU A 193 -36.77 10.10 -1.36
CA GLU A 193 -36.04 9.39 -0.32
C GLU A 193 -36.74 8.09 0.06
N ASP A 194 -38.08 8.10 0.21
CA ASP A 194 -38.85 6.90 0.55
C ASP A 194 -38.81 5.85 -0.56
N ARG A 195 -38.95 6.29 -1.82
CA ARG A 195 -38.90 5.40 -3.00
C ARG A 195 -37.53 4.73 -3.13
N LEU A 196 -36.46 5.50 -3.00
CA LEU A 196 -35.09 4.99 -3.02
C LEU A 196 -34.80 4.08 -1.82
N LYS A 197 -35.30 4.41 -0.63
CA LYS A 197 -35.14 3.58 0.58
C LYS A 197 -35.78 2.20 0.43
N GLU A 198 -36.95 2.12 -0.20
CA GLU A 198 -37.60 0.84 -0.47
C GLU A 198 -36.87 0.04 -1.55
N TRP A 199 -36.41 0.71 -2.62
CA TRP A 199 -35.55 0.09 -3.64
C TRP A 199 -34.26 -0.49 -3.01
N ASN A 200 -33.60 0.28 -2.15
CA ASN A 200 -32.37 -0.15 -1.48
C ASN A 200 -32.61 -1.37 -0.59
N ARG A 201 -33.80 -1.50 0.01
CA ARG A 201 -34.19 -2.72 0.76
C ARG A 201 -34.39 -3.91 -0.17
N TYR A 202 -35.01 -3.69 -1.33
CA TYR A 202 -35.29 -4.73 -2.33
C TYR A 202 -34.01 -5.29 -2.98
N CYS A 203 -33.00 -4.43 -3.22
CA CYS A 203 -31.71 -4.82 -3.81
C CYS A 203 -30.59 -5.05 -2.78
N LYS A 204 -30.87 -5.01 -1.47
CA LYS A 204 -29.85 -5.27 -0.44
C LYS A 204 -29.38 -6.73 -0.51
N PRO A 205 -28.07 -7.02 -0.68
CA PRO A 205 -27.56 -8.38 -0.73
C PRO A 205 -27.99 -9.22 0.48
N PRO A 206 -28.36 -10.50 0.29
CA PRO A 206 -28.21 -11.28 -0.95
C PRO A 206 -29.25 -11.00 -2.04
N ALA A 207 -30.25 -10.15 -1.78
CA ALA A 207 -31.25 -9.70 -2.76
C ALA A 207 -31.97 -10.84 -3.52
N GLU A 208 -32.38 -11.90 -2.80
CA GLU A 208 -33.00 -13.10 -3.39
C GLU A 208 -34.25 -12.80 -4.22
N LYS A 209 -35.14 -11.94 -3.71
CA LYS A 209 -36.36 -11.55 -4.41
C LYS A 209 -36.04 -10.83 -5.73
N PHE A 210 -35.16 -9.83 -5.69
CA PHE A 210 -34.70 -9.14 -6.90
C PHE A 210 -34.08 -10.10 -7.91
N SER A 211 -33.20 -11.00 -7.46
CA SER A 211 -32.61 -12.01 -8.34
C SER A 211 -33.65 -12.96 -8.94
N THR A 212 -34.67 -13.35 -8.17
CA THR A 212 -35.73 -14.24 -8.64
C THR A 212 -36.57 -13.56 -9.72
N ASP A 213 -36.94 -12.30 -9.48
CA ASP A 213 -37.71 -11.49 -10.43
C ASP A 213 -36.91 -11.27 -11.73
N VAL A 214 -35.59 -11.02 -11.65
CA VAL A 214 -34.70 -10.92 -12.82
C VAL A 214 -34.61 -12.25 -13.59
N CYS A 215 -34.39 -13.37 -12.90
CA CYS A 215 -34.33 -14.68 -13.56
C CYS A 215 -35.65 -15.05 -14.24
N ALA A 216 -36.79 -14.79 -13.58
CA ALA A 216 -38.11 -15.00 -14.16
C ALA A 216 -38.30 -14.11 -15.40
N LYS A 217 -37.90 -12.84 -15.32
CA LYS A 217 -37.96 -11.92 -16.46
C LYS A 217 -37.10 -12.39 -17.64
N MET A 218 -35.88 -12.85 -17.40
CA MET A 218 -35.01 -13.41 -18.44
C MET A 218 -35.66 -14.56 -19.20
N GLN A 219 -36.42 -15.43 -18.51
CA GLN A 219 -37.13 -16.55 -19.15
C GLN A 219 -38.30 -16.11 -20.02
N THR A 220 -38.87 -14.93 -19.76
CA THR A 220 -39.99 -14.36 -20.54
C THR A 220 -39.55 -13.54 -21.75
N LEU A 221 -38.27 -13.14 -21.80
CA LEU A 221 -37.76 -12.33 -22.91
C LEU A 221 -37.64 -13.19 -24.17
N PRO A 222 -38.07 -12.68 -25.34
CA PRO A 222 -37.97 -13.42 -26.59
C PRO A 222 -36.50 -13.68 -26.92
N LEU A 223 -36.21 -14.88 -27.43
CA LEU A 223 -34.89 -15.16 -27.99
C LEU A 223 -34.65 -14.24 -29.19
N PRO A 224 -33.45 -13.63 -29.31
CA PRO A 224 -33.09 -12.84 -30.48
C PRO A 224 -33.30 -13.67 -31.75
N LYS A 225 -33.95 -13.09 -32.77
CA LYS A 225 -33.95 -13.68 -34.12
C LYS A 225 -32.54 -13.57 -34.70
N GLU A 226 -32.14 -14.51 -35.56
CA GLU A 226 -30.75 -14.62 -36.06
C GLU A 226 -30.18 -13.32 -36.70
N ASP A 227 -31.05 -12.41 -37.17
CA ASP A 227 -30.67 -11.14 -37.81
C ASP A 227 -30.98 -9.87 -36.99
N GLU A 228 -31.53 -9.99 -35.77
CA GLU A 228 -31.96 -8.84 -34.97
C GLU A 228 -30.83 -8.33 -34.06
N ILE A 229 -30.39 -7.08 -34.28
CA ILE A 229 -29.44 -6.41 -33.38
C ILE A 229 -30.22 -5.99 -32.11
N VAL A 230 -30.17 -6.83 -31.09
CA VAL A 230 -30.75 -6.51 -29.78
C VAL A 230 -29.86 -5.48 -29.06
N THR A 231 -30.46 -4.37 -28.66
CA THR A 231 -29.78 -3.25 -27.97
C THR A 231 -30.47 -2.95 -26.65
N LEU A 232 -29.77 -2.27 -25.74
CA LEU A 232 -30.32 -1.84 -24.46
C LEU A 232 -31.17 -0.57 -24.54
N LYS A 233 -31.51 -0.09 -25.75
CA LYS A 233 -32.23 1.19 -25.94
C LYS A 233 -33.60 1.23 -25.28
N GLU A 234 -34.48 0.31 -25.63
CA GLU A 234 -35.84 0.23 -25.08
C GLU A 234 -35.87 0.00 -23.55
N PRO A 235 -35.16 -1.00 -22.98
CA PRO A 235 -35.20 -1.22 -21.53
C PRO A 235 -34.62 -0.05 -20.74
N VAL A 236 -33.56 0.60 -21.23
CA VAL A 236 -33.00 1.80 -20.58
C VAL A 236 -33.99 2.96 -20.65
N HIS A 237 -34.68 3.17 -21.76
CA HIS A 237 -35.68 4.23 -21.87
C HIS A 237 -36.87 4.01 -20.90
N LYS A 238 -37.37 2.78 -20.77
CA LYS A 238 -38.39 2.43 -19.75
C LYS A 238 -37.90 2.73 -18.34
N LEU A 239 -36.64 2.39 -18.04
CA LEU A 239 -36.03 2.63 -16.75
C LEU A 239 -35.83 4.13 -16.48
N GLN A 240 -35.40 4.89 -17.48
CA GLN A 240 -35.28 6.35 -17.41
C GLN A 240 -36.62 6.98 -17.07
N GLN A 241 -37.70 6.59 -17.74
CA GLN A 241 -39.05 7.07 -17.44
C GLN A 241 -39.48 6.74 -16.01
N ALA A 242 -39.25 5.51 -15.56
CA ALA A 242 -39.60 5.06 -14.21
C ALA A 242 -38.81 5.81 -13.11
N THR A 243 -37.64 6.36 -13.43
CA THR A 243 -36.72 7.03 -12.50
C THR A 243 -36.70 8.57 -12.61
N GLN A 244 -37.58 9.17 -13.42
CA GLN A 244 -37.66 10.64 -13.59
C GLN A 244 -37.88 11.42 -12.28
N PHE A 245 -38.44 10.77 -11.25
CA PHE A 245 -38.67 11.37 -9.93
C PHE A 245 -37.37 11.73 -9.18
N ILE A 246 -36.23 11.19 -9.59
CA ILE A 246 -34.93 11.42 -8.95
C ILE A 246 -34.43 12.86 -9.19
N GLY A 247 -34.81 13.48 -10.32
CA GLY A 247 -34.45 14.85 -10.68
C GLY A 247 -33.98 14.97 -12.13
N ARG A 248 -33.63 16.20 -12.54
CA ARG A 248 -33.13 16.55 -13.89
C ARG A 248 -31.60 16.43 -14.03
N SER A 249 -30.93 15.72 -13.12
CA SER A 249 -29.49 15.44 -13.21
C SER A 249 -29.19 14.51 -14.39
N GLY A 250 -27.96 14.54 -14.88
CA GLY A 250 -27.46 13.65 -15.93
C GLY A 250 -27.44 12.18 -15.54
N LEU A 251 -27.32 11.88 -14.24
CA LEU A 251 -27.36 10.54 -13.67
C LEU A 251 -28.65 10.32 -12.86
N THR A 252 -29.41 9.29 -13.22
CA THR A 252 -30.57 8.79 -12.46
C THR A 252 -30.41 7.34 -12.01
N VAL A 253 -29.64 6.54 -12.76
CA VAL A 253 -29.41 5.11 -12.50
C VAL A 253 -27.93 4.78 -12.51
N LEU A 254 -27.47 4.13 -11.45
CA LEU A 254 -26.12 3.62 -11.31
C LEU A 254 -26.14 2.09 -11.18
N LEU A 255 -25.56 1.37 -12.14
CA LEU A 255 -25.29 -0.06 -12.00
C LEU A 255 -23.95 -0.26 -11.27
N ALA A 256 -23.99 -0.69 -10.01
CA ALA A 256 -22.80 -0.89 -9.20
C ALA A 256 -22.45 -2.37 -9.07
N ILE A 257 -21.31 -2.78 -9.65
CA ILE A 257 -20.76 -4.12 -9.55
C ILE A 257 -19.62 -4.10 -8.53
N ASP A 258 -19.83 -4.71 -7.36
CA ASP A 258 -18.80 -4.89 -6.33
C ASP A 258 -18.16 -6.27 -6.40
N GLU A 259 -16.90 -6.38 -5.96
CA GLU A 259 -16.03 -7.55 -6.16
C GLU A 259 -15.97 -7.97 -7.63
N ALA A 260 -15.84 -6.99 -8.53
CA ALA A 260 -15.95 -7.19 -9.97
C ALA A 260 -14.90 -8.15 -10.56
N ARG A 261 -13.81 -8.49 -9.83
CA ARG A 261 -12.74 -9.38 -10.30
C ARG A 261 -13.25 -10.71 -10.85
N GLU A 262 -14.39 -11.18 -10.35
CA GLU A 262 -15.00 -12.45 -10.77
C GLU A 262 -15.43 -12.44 -12.25
N LEU A 263 -15.63 -11.26 -12.84
CA LEU A 263 -15.88 -11.10 -14.29
C LEU A 263 -14.63 -11.29 -15.15
N LEU A 264 -13.44 -11.30 -14.54
CA LEU A 264 -12.16 -11.43 -15.24
C LEU A 264 -11.65 -12.87 -15.28
N VAL A 265 -12.27 -13.77 -14.53
CA VAL A 265 -11.88 -15.19 -14.51
C VAL A 265 -12.20 -15.78 -15.89
N ASP A 266 -11.14 -16.03 -16.66
CA ASP A 266 -11.23 -16.66 -17.97
C ASP A 266 -11.42 -18.18 -17.80
N GLU A 267 -12.46 -18.72 -18.44
CA GLU A 267 -12.62 -20.16 -18.58
C GLU A 267 -12.11 -20.63 -19.95
N THR A 268 -11.47 -21.79 -19.95
CA THR A 268 -10.71 -22.42 -21.05
C THR A 268 -11.46 -22.59 -22.38
N THR A 269 -12.77 -22.29 -22.43
CA THR A 269 -13.66 -22.54 -23.56
C THR A 269 -14.03 -21.29 -24.37
N SER A 270 -13.92 -20.08 -23.80
CA SER A 270 -14.25 -18.81 -24.49
C SER A 270 -12.99 -18.03 -24.87
N ARG A 271 -12.93 -17.48 -26.09
CA ARG A 271 -11.86 -16.55 -26.50
C ARG A 271 -12.03 -15.13 -25.93
N VAL A 272 -13.16 -14.83 -25.29
CA VAL A 272 -13.52 -13.49 -24.80
C VAL A 272 -13.99 -13.57 -23.34
N SER A 273 -13.39 -12.76 -22.46
CA SER A 273 -13.74 -12.72 -21.03
C SER A 273 -15.17 -12.23 -20.78
N ARG A 274 -15.76 -12.68 -19.67
CA ARG A 274 -17.11 -12.29 -19.21
C ARG A 274 -17.25 -10.77 -19.09
N PHE A 275 -16.25 -10.12 -18.50
CA PHE A 275 -16.18 -8.66 -18.42
C PHE A 275 -16.30 -7.97 -19.79
N ARG A 276 -15.63 -8.50 -20.82
CA ARG A 276 -15.70 -7.92 -22.17
C ARG A 276 -17.07 -8.09 -22.81
N LEU A 277 -17.72 -9.23 -22.59
CA LEU A 277 -19.09 -9.45 -23.07
C LEU A 277 -20.08 -8.50 -22.38
N TRP A 278 -19.95 -8.32 -21.07
CA TRP A 278 -20.71 -7.33 -20.30
C TRP A 278 -20.47 -5.89 -20.79
N ARG A 279 -19.20 -5.50 -21.00
CA ARG A 279 -18.82 -4.19 -21.52
C ARG A 279 -19.43 -3.92 -22.91
N ARG A 280 -19.41 -4.92 -23.79
CA ARG A 280 -20.06 -4.83 -25.11
C ARG A 280 -21.56 -4.64 -25.02
N ALA A 281 -22.22 -5.30 -24.05
CA ALA A 281 -23.64 -5.09 -23.82
C ALA A 281 -23.91 -3.63 -23.42
N LEU A 282 -23.15 -3.11 -22.45
CA LEU A 282 -23.28 -1.72 -22.01
C LEU A 282 -22.96 -0.69 -23.10
N ALA A 283 -22.08 -1.00 -24.06
CA ALA A 283 -21.82 -0.12 -25.21
C ALA A 283 -23.06 0.15 -26.08
N THR A 284 -24.13 -0.65 -25.95
CA THR A 284 -25.40 -0.44 -26.66
C THR A 284 -26.39 0.47 -25.92
N VAL A 285 -26.02 0.99 -24.74
CA VAL A 285 -26.83 1.94 -23.99
C VAL A 285 -26.90 3.28 -24.73
N PRO A 286 -28.10 3.86 -24.92
CA PRO A 286 -28.24 5.15 -25.61
C PRO A 286 -27.59 6.28 -24.81
N TYR A 287 -27.07 7.28 -25.53
CA TYR A 287 -26.55 8.52 -24.96
C TYR A 287 -27.64 9.29 -24.20
N SER A 288 -27.24 10.11 -23.22
CA SER A 288 -28.14 10.97 -22.44
C SER A 288 -29.32 10.23 -21.78
N SER A 289 -29.08 9.00 -21.36
CA SER A 289 -30.11 8.10 -20.83
C SER A 289 -30.29 8.12 -19.32
N GLY A 290 -29.48 8.89 -18.58
CA GLY A 290 -29.49 8.85 -17.13
C GLY A 290 -28.71 7.67 -16.52
N PHE A 291 -28.12 6.82 -17.36
CA PHE A 291 -27.48 5.57 -16.94
C PHE A 291 -25.95 5.68 -16.88
N PHE A 292 -25.35 5.09 -15.85
CA PHE A 292 -23.93 4.81 -15.81
C PHE A 292 -23.62 3.56 -14.99
N ALA A 293 -22.47 2.93 -15.21
CA ALA A 293 -22.01 1.79 -14.43
C ALA A 293 -20.74 2.11 -13.64
N LEU A 294 -20.63 1.52 -12.45
CA LEU A 294 -19.48 1.62 -11.57
C LEU A 294 -19.00 0.22 -11.20
N VAL A 295 -17.75 -0.09 -11.53
CA VAL A 295 -17.11 -1.34 -11.10
C VAL A 295 -16.18 -1.06 -9.93
N ALA A 296 -16.40 -1.72 -8.81
CA ALA A 296 -15.55 -1.66 -7.65
C ALA A 296 -14.91 -3.03 -7.42
N ASP A 297 -13.61 -3.04 -7.16
CA ASP A 297 -12.94 -4.23 -6.71
C ASP A 297 -11.80 -3.86 -5.75
N THR A 298 -11.49 -4.77 -4.85
CA THR A 298 -10.46 -4.55 -3.83
C THR A 298 -9.10 -5.13 -4.22
N THR A 299 -9.00 -6.02 -5.22
CA THR A 299 -7.73 -6.68 -5.61
C THR A 299 -7.48 -6.86 -7.10
N SER A 300 -8.26 -6.24 -7.98
CA SER A 300 -7.99 -6.22 -9.41
C SER A 300 -6.94 -5.15 -9.71
N GLN A 301 -5.99 -5.46 -10.58
CA GLN A 301 -5.09 -4.44 -11.12
C GLN A 301 -5.90 -3.36 -11.83
N VAL A 302 -5.42 -2.11 -11.76
CA VAL A 302 -6.02 -0.97 -12.46
C VAL A 302 -6.21 -1.29 -13.95
N SER A 303 -5.27 -2.00 -14.55
CA SER A 303 -5.30 -2.46 -15.94
C SER A 303 -6.48 -3.39 -16.27
N ASN A 304 -7.06 -4.11 -15.31
CA ASN A 304 -8.04 -5.14 -15.61
C ASN A 304 -9.39 -4.58 -16.10
N PHE A 305 -9.86 -3.51 -15.44
CA PHE A 305 -11.09 -2.81 -15.82
C PHE A 305 -10.83 -1.51 -16.59
N SER A 306 -9.57 -1.09 -16.57
CA SER A 306 -9.12 0.26 -16.90
C SER A 306 -7.73 0.20 -17.57
N ALA A 307 -7.55 -0.70 -18.56
CA ALA A 307 -6.30 -0.85 -19.33
C ALA A 307 -5.93 0.42 -20.11
N SER A 308 -4.63 0.60 -20.41
CA SER A 308 -4.22 1.55 -21.44
C SER A 308 -4.74 1.10 -22.80
N VAL A 309 -5.06 2.06 -23.68
CA VAL A 309 -5.63 1.79 -25.03
C VAL A 309 -4.72 0.84 -25.83
N ARG A 310 -3.39 0.95 -25.66
CA ARG A 310 -2.39 0.08 -26.32
C ARG A 310 -2.43 -1.37 -25.85
N ASN A 311 -2.84 -1.60 -24.61
CA ASN A 311 -2.88 -2.93 -23.99
C ASN A 311 -4.29 -3.53 -23.98
N ASP A 312 -5.33 -2.77 -24.37
CA ASP A 312 -6.68 -3.30 -24.52
C ASP A 312 -6.78 -4.09 -25.84
N SER A 313 -6.65 -5.42 -25.74
CA SER A 313 -6.79 -6.33 -26.89
C SER A 313 -8.17 -6.30 -27.60
N SER A 314 -9.14 -5.52 -27.10
CA SER A 314 -10.42 -5.27 -27.78
C SER A 314 -10.41 -4.02 -28.66
N ALA A 315 -9.36 -3.20 -28.61
CA ALA A 315 -9.11 -2.09 -29.53
C ALA A 315 -8.82 -2.67 -30.92
N ARG A 316 -9.88 -3.00 -31.67
CA ARG A 316 -9.78 -3.07 -33.12
C ARG A 316 -9.76 -1.62 -33.57
N PRO A 317 -8.78 -1.17 -34.39
CA PRO A 317 -8.70 0.22 -34.81
C PRO A 317 -9.95 0.57 -35.61
N ARG A 318 -10.97 1.09 -34.94
CA ARG A 318 -12.03 1.86 -35.58
C ARG A 318 -11.47 3.28 -35.69
N PRO A 319 -11.80 4.03 -36.75
CA PRO A 319 -11.42 5.43 -36.84
C PRO A 319 -12.24 6.19 -35.78
N GLY A 320 -11.62 6.46 -34.63
CA GLY A 320 -12.22 7.05 -33.43
C GLY A 320 -11.47 6.54 -32.21
N GLU A 321 -11.01 7.42 -31.32
CA GLU A 321 -10.23 7.04 -30.15
C GLU A 321 -11.11 6.19 -29.22
N ASP A 322 -10.79 4.90 -29.01
CA ASP A 322 -11.49 3.99 -28.09
C ASP A 322 -11.17 4.37 -26.63
N LEU A 323 -11.73 5.48 -26.13
CA LEU A 323 -11.42 6.00 -24.79
C LEU A 323 -12.15 5.21 -23.69
N LEU A 324 -11.53 5.19 -22.51
CA LEU A 324 -12.14 4.72 -21.26
C LEU A 324 -12.30 5.90 -20.31
N PHE A 325 -13.42 5.96 -19.59
CA PHE A 325 -13.64 6.98 -18.56
C PHE A 325 -12.62 6.87 -17.43
N ALA A 326 -12.09 8.01 -16.99
CA ALA A 326 -11.09 8.08 -15.94
C ALA A 326 -11.58 7.38 -14.65
N PRO A 327 -10.75 6.55 -14.01
CA PRO A 327 -11.12 5.89 -12.77
C PRO A 327 -11.27 6.89 -11.63
N ILE A 328 -12.13 6.55 -10.68
CA ILE A 328 -12.36 7.31 -9.45
C ILE A 328 -11.50 6.69 -8.35
N TYR A 329 -10.54 7.44 -7.80
CA TYR A 329 -9.67 6.98 -6.72
C TYR A 329 -9.48 8.01 -5.59
N ASN A 330 -10.08 9.18 -5.73
CA ASN A 330 -10.04 10.31 -4.80
C ASN A 330 -11.01 10.12 -3.61
N LEU A 331 -10.86 9.01 -2.87
CA LEU A 331 -11.64 8.73 -1.67
C LEU A 331 -10.99 9.34 -0.43
N ALA A 332 -11.48 10.53 -0.03
CA ALA A 332 -10.98 11.27 1.12
C ALA A 332 -11.52 10.73 2.46
N THR A 333 -11.31 9.44 2.74
CA THR A 333 -11.85 8.77 3.95
C THR A 333 -10.83 8.59 5.07
N MET A 334 -9.62 9.11 4.89
CA MET A 334 -8.54 8.97 5.86
C MET A 334 -8.87 9.73 7.15
N ASP A 335 -8.62 9.09 8.29
CA ASP A 335 -8.82 9.62 9.65
C ASP A 335 -10.25 10.03 9.99
N LEU A 336 -11.27 9.65 9.19
CA LEU A 336 -12.68 9.98 9.46
C LEU A 336 -13.13 9.59 10.88
N MET A 337 -12.62 8.45 11.37
CA MET A 337 -12.99 7.93 12.68
C MET A 337 -12.21 8.57 13.83
N CYS A 338 -11.21 9.40 13.55
CA CYS A 338 -10.38 10.03 14.56
C CYS A 338 -11.06 11.29 15.09
N THR A 339 -11.76 11.18 16.21
CA THR A 339 -12.43 12.33 16.85
C THR A 339 -11.53 13.07 17.85
N ASN A 340 -10.42 12.45 18.27
CA ASN A 340 -9.48 13.01 19.25
C ASN A 340 -8.05 13.08 18.68
N HIS A 341 -7.82 14.06 17.80
CA HIS A 341 -6.51 14.32 17.22
C HIS A 341 -5.49 14.87 18.23
N SER A 342 -5.97 15.53 19.30
CA SER A 342 -5.14 16.21 20.30
C SER A 342 -5.39 15.63 21.69
N PRO A 343 -4.79 14.46 22.02
CA PRO A 343 -4.91 13.84 23.33
C PRO A 343 -4.47 14.81 24.42
N ALA A 344 -5.25 14.90 25.50
CA ALA A 344 -4.96 15.83 26.59
C ALA A 344 -3.86 15.28 27.50
N THR A 345 -3.79 13.96 27.68
CA THR A 345 -2.86 13.31 28.59
C THR A 345 -1.96 12.26 27.94
N TRP A 346 -0.90 11.87 28.66
CA TRP A 346 -0.04 10.75 28.25
C TRP A 346 -0.79 9.42 28.14
N GLU A 347 -1.82 9.22 28.96
CA GLU A 347 -2.68 8.03 28.87
C GLU A 347 -3.55 8.07 27.60
N ASP A 348 -4.18 9.22 27.32
CA ASP A 348 -4.97 9.42 26.09
C ASP A 348 -4.11 9.26 24.82
N LEU A 349 -2.83 9.65 24.88
CA LEU A 349 -1.88 9.50 23.77
C LEU A 349 -1.76 8.04 23.33
N LEU A 350 -1.66 7.13 24.30
CA LEU A 350 -1.43 5.70 24.12
C LEU A 350 -2.74 4.89 24.09
N ALA A 351 -3.90 5.55 24.19
CA ALA A 351 -5.19 4.90 24.13
C ALA A 351 -5.37 4.16 22.80
N LYS A 352 -5.62 2.85 22.88
CA LYS A 352 -5.59 1.95 21.70
C LYS A 352 -6.70 2.27 20.71
N ASP A 353 -7.88 2.59 21.19
CA ASP A 353 -9.01 3.02 20.37
C ASP A 353 -8.73 4.29 19.56
N ARG A 354 -8.00 5.24 20.15
CA ARG A 354 -7.53 6.43 19.47
C ARG A 354 -6.50 6.05 18.40
N LEU A 355 -5.49 5.27 18.73
CA LEU A 355 -4.44 4.89 17.77
C LEU A 355 -5.00 4.16 16.54
N PHE A 356 -5.99 3.27 16.74
CA PHE A 356 -6.67 2.55 15.66
C PHE A 356 -7.76 3.37 14.96
N SER A 357 -8.08 4.57 15.44
CA SER A 357 -8.96 5.50 14.73
C SER A 357 -8.25 6.28 13.62
N TYR A 358 -6.90 6.34 13.65
CA TYR A 358 -6.10 6.88 12.55
C TYR A 358 -6.05 5.91 11.37
N GLY A 359 -6.17 6.45 10.17
CA GLY A 359 -6.08 5.70 8.93
C GLY A 359 -7.41 5.46 8.25
N CYS A 360 -7.52 4.31 7.59
CA CYS A 360 -8.78 3.88 6.99
C CYS A 360 -9.91 3.75 8.04
N PRO A 361 -11.16 4.06 7.67
CA PRO A 361 -12.28 4.14 8.60
C PRO A 361 -12.65 2.79 9.24
N PHE A 362 -12.30 1.68 8.58
CA PHE A 362 -12.60 0.34 9.09
C PHE A 362 -12.10 0.10 10.52
N PHE A 363 -10.85 0.44 10.83
CA PHE A 363 -10.24 0.10 12.12
C PHE A 363 -10.93 0.84 13.28
N GLY A 364 -11.14 2.15 13.12
CA GLY A 364 -11.83 2.99 14.11
C GLY A 364 -13.30 2.59 14.27
N MET A 365 -13.98 2.25 13.18
CA MET A 365 -15.36 1.78 13.25
C MET A 365 -15.47 0.41 13.93
N TYR A 366 -14.56 -0.52 13.60
CA TYR A 366 -14.54 -1.85 14.18
C TYR A 366 -14.37 -1.79 15.69
N ILE A 367 -13.36 -1.05 16.19
CA ILE A 367 -13.14 -0.94 17.63
C ILE A 367 -14.31 -0.25 18.34
N ARG A 368 -14.90 0.79 17.74
CA ARG A 368 -16.10 1.45 18.28
C ARG A 368 -17.28 0.49 18.41
N CYS A 369 -17.54 -0.33 17.38
CA CYS A 369 -18.63 -1.29 17.39
C CYS A 369 -18.38 -2.46 18.35
N ALA A 370 -17.12 -2.86 18.52
CA ALA A 370 -16.70 -3.99 19.36
C ALA A 370 -16.64 -3.64 20.87
N LYS A 371 -16.32 -2.40 21.22
CA LYS A 371 -16.16 -1.93 22.62
C LYS A 371 -17.34 -2.23 23.55
N SER A 372 -18.56 -2.27 23.02
CA SER A 372 -19.75 -2.56 23.83
C SER A 372 -19.88 -4.04 24.22
N ALA A 373 -19.06 -4.92 23.63
CA ALA A 373 -19.24 -6.37 23.72
C ALA A 373 -17.97 -7.14 24.12
N TYR A 374 -16.77 -6.54 24.04
CA TYR A 374 -15.50 -7.26 24.19
C TYR A 374 -14.42 -6.47 24.93
N ASP A 375 -13.46 -7.23 25.47
CA ASP A 375 -12.21 -6.72 26.01
C ASP A 375 -11.41 -5.97 24.92
N PRO A 376 -11.01 -4.70 25.16
CA PRO A 376 -10.28 -3.88 24.19
C PRO A 376 -8.98 -4.50 23.70
N ASP A 377 -8.28 -5.26 24.55
CA ASP A 377 -6.97 -5.83 24.22
C ASP A 377 -7.10 -6.95 23.19
N ARG A 378 -8.10 -7.83 23.39
CA ARG A 378 -8.45 -8.86 22.40
C ARG A 378 -8.88 -8.27 21.05
N VAL A 379 -9.66 -7.17 21.06
CA VAL A 379 -10.08 -6.48 19.83
C VAL A 379 -8.87 -5.95 19.07
N VAL A 380 -7.89 -5.39 19.78
CA VAL A 380 -6.67 -4.86 19.18
C VAL A 380 -5.81 -5.96 18.58
N GLU A 381 -5.65 -7.09 19.27
CA GLU A 381 -4.94 -8.27 18.73
C GLU A 381 -5.60 -8.76 17.43
N GLU A 382 -6.94 -8.81 17.40
CA GLU A 382 -7.69 -9.17 16.21
C GLU A 382 -7.46 -8.18 15.06
N LEU A 383 -7.50 -6.88 15.34
CA LEU A 383 -7.26 -5.84 14.33
C LEU A 383 -5.84 -5.89 13.77
N ILE A 384 -4.84 -6.22 14.58
CA ILE A 384 -3.46 -6.43 14.11
C ILE A 384 -3.40 -7.64 13.17
N ALA A 385 -4.04 -8.76 13.53
CA ALA A 385 -4.10 -9.95 12.69
C ALA A 385 -4.81 -9.68 11.34
N ILE A 386 -5.93 -8.95 11.37
CA ILE A 386 -6.64 -8.50 10.16
C ILE A 386 -5.72 -7.61 9.30
N SER A 387 -5.02 -6.66 9.92
CA SER A 387 -4.10 -5.74 9.24
C SER A 387 -2.96 -6.48 8.56
N GLU A 388 -2.36 -7.44 9.24
CA GLU A 388 -1.29 -8.29 8.71
C GLU A 388 -1.78 -9.16 7.54
N ALA A 389 -2.94 -9.80 7.69
CA ALA A 389 -3.55 -10.60 6.63
C ALA A 389 -3.85 -9.78 5.37
N LYS A 390 -4.27 -8.51 5.54
CA LYS A 390 -4.54 -7.58 4.44
C LYS A 390 -3.28 -7.02 3.80
N LEU A 391 -2.25 -6.68 4.58
CA LEU A 391 -0.97 -6.23 4.04
C LEU A 391 -0.27 -7.32 3.22
N LEU A 392 -0.37 -8.57 3.65
CA LEU A 392 0.38 -9.67 3.06
C LEU A 392 -0.43 -10.54 2.11
N CYS A 393 -1.72 -10.21 1.92
CA CYS A 393 -2.67 -10.96 1.10
C CYS A 393 -2.62 -12.48 1.42
N ARG A 394 -2.85 -12.83 2.70
CA ARG A 394 -2.69 -14.20 3.21
C ARG A 394 -3.99 -14.98 3.28
N SER A 395 -3.94 -16.30 3.08
CA SER A 395 -5.10 -17.18 3.20
C SER A 395 -5.00 -18.32 4.25
N LYS A 396 -3.83 -18.77 4.72
CA LYS A 396 -3.74 -19.85 5.75
C LYS A 396 -2.46 -19.92 6.60
N THR A 397 -1.27 -19.71 6.05
CA THR A 397 0.02 -19.91 6.78
C THR A 397 0.88 -18.64 6.78
N GLU A 398 1.66 -18.43 7.86
CA GLU A 398 2.66 -17.36 7.88
C GLU A 398 3.77 -17.68 6.87
N PRO A 399 4.06 -16.77 5.91
CA PRO A 399 5.15 -17.00 4.99
C PRO A 399 6.49 -16.93 5.71
N GLY A 400 7.37 -17.87 5.39
CA GLY A 400 8.79 -17.77 5.74
C GLY A 400 9.47 -16.61 5.01
N ALA A 401 10.65 -16.19 5.45
CA ALA A 401 11.40 -15.10 4.80
C ALA A 401 11.64 -15.33 3.29
N ASN A 402 11.85 -16.60 2.88
CA ASN A 402 12.08 -17.00 1.49
C ASN A 402 10.80 -17.02 0.63
N GLU A 403 9.62 -16.86 1.24
CA GLU A 403 8.31 -16.92 0.57
C GLU A 403 7.68 -15.52 0.40
N LEU A 404 8.42 -14.47 0.76
CA LEU A 404 7.98 -13.09 0.60
C LEU A 404 8.19 -12.64 -0.85
N SER A 405 7.09 -12.36 -1.54
CA SER A 405 7.12 -11.71 -2.86
C SER A 405 7.56 -10.25 -2.75
N GLU A 406 7.98 -9.65 -3.86
CA GLU A 406 8.36 -8.25 -3.94
C GLU A 406 7.25 -7.33 -3.41
N SER A 407 5.99 -7.53 -3.83
CA SER A 407 4.84 -6.74 -3.35
C SER A 407 4.60 -6.87 -1.85
N ARG A 408 4.77 -8.06 -1.26
CA ARG A 408 4.66 -8.26 0.20
C ARG A 408 5.74 -7.49 0.95
N ILE A 409 6.97 -7.49 0.44
CA ILE A 409 8.09 -6.75 1.03
C ILE A 409 7.82 -5.25 0.98
N PHE A 410 7.40 -4.73 -0.17
CA PHE A 410 7.12 -3.30 -0.30
C PHE A 410 5.87 -2.86 0.46
N ALA A 411 4.94 -3.75 0.75
CA ALA A 411 3.84 -3.48 1.67
C ALA A 411 4.32 -3.27 3.11
N LEU A 412 5.25 -4.13 3.57
CA LEU A 412 5.88 -4.04 4.88
C LEU A 412 6.77 -2.78 5.00
N LEU A 413 7.63 -2.55 4.01
CA LEU A 413 8.52 -1.38 3.97
C LEU A 413 7.73 -0.08 3.79
N GLY A 414 6.70 -0.07 2.95
CA GLY A 414 5.79 1.06 2.75
C GLY A 414 5.11 1.48 4.05
N SER A 415 4.59 0.50 4.80
CA SER A 415 3.91 0.76 6.09
C SER A 415 4.85 1.15 7.23
N THR A 416 6.17 1.10 7.04
CA THR A 416 7.16 1.33 8.11
C THR A 416 8.18 2.42 7.78
N ILE A 417 8.94 2.31 6.68
CA ILE A 417 10.02 3.24 6.33
C ILE A 417 9.71 4.11 5.10
N GLN A 418 8.61 3.84 4.39
CA GLN A 418 8.15 4.56 3.18
C GLN A 418 9.22 4.78 2.09
N PRO A 419 9.66 3.72 1.38
CA PRO A 419 10.46 3.89 0.17
C PRO A 419 9.63 4.53 -0.96
N GLN A 420 10.19 5.50 -1.67
CA GLN A 420 9.49 6.21 -2.77
C GLN A 420 9.61 5.44 -4.09
N ILE A 421 8.62 4.60 -4.39
CA ILE A 421 8.57 3.72 -5.58
C ILE A 421 7.76 4.30 -6.75
N TYR A 422 7.79 5.63 -6.93
CA TYR A 422 6.94 6.32 -7.92
C TYR A 422 7.13 5.87 -9.37
N MET A 423 8.30 5.31 -9.71
CA MET A 423 8.62 4.82 -11.06
C MET A 423 8.23 3.35 -11.27
N ALA A 424 7.89 2.62 -10.20
CA ALA A 424 7.58 1.19 -10.25
C ALA A 424 6.08 0.95 -10.52
N SER A 425 5.58 1.36 -11.69
CA SER A 425 4.13 1.34 -11.99
C SER A 425 3.48 -0.04 -11.80
N ARG A 426 4.14 -1.12 -12.25
CA ARG A 426 3.66 -2.50 -12.04
C ARG A 426 3.54 -2.85 -10.56
N LEU A 427 4.59 -2.58 -9.79
CA LEU A 427 4.61 -2.80 -8.34
C LEU A 427 3.53 -1.97 -7.65
N ASN A 428 3.36 -0.69 -8.01
CA ASN A 428 2.30 0.17 -7.45
C ASN A 428 0.90 -0.39 -7.76
N SER A 429 0.67 -0.91 -8.97
CA SER A 429 -0.59 -1.58 -9.31
C SER A 429 -0.85 -2.76 -8.39
N ASP A 430 0.14 -3.64 -8.21
CA ASP A 430 0.02 -4.83 -7.35
C ASP A 430 -0.17 -4.45 -5.87
N LEU A 431 0.48 -3.36 -5.41
CA LEU A 431 0.35 -2.87 -4.04
C LEU A 431 -1.04 -2.29 -3.75
N VAL A 432 -1.60 -1.53 -4.70
CA VAL A 432 -2.97 -0.98 -4.60
C VAL A 432 -4.00 -2.10 -4.60
N SER A 433 -3.81 -3.09 -5.47
CA SER A 433 -4.73 -4.20 -5.61
C SER A 433 -4.63 -5.14 -4.39
N SER A 434 -3.46 -5.65 -4.04
CA SER A 434 -3.39 -6.81 -3.15
C SER A 434 -2.85 -6.49 -1.76
N HIS A 435 -2.29 -5.29 -1.55
CA HIS A 435 -1.50 -5.00 -0.34
C HIS A 435 -1.86 -3.69 0.37
N ALA A 436 -3.09 -3.20 0.17
CA ALA A 436 -3.66 -2.05 0.90
C ALA A 436 -2.92 -0.71 0.69
N ALA A 437 -2.12 -0.55 -0.37
CA ALA A 437 -1.58 0.75 -0.72
C ALA A 437 -2.68 1.69 -1.22
N HIS A 438 -2.55 2.97 -0.92
CA HIS A 438 -3.45 4.00 -1.41
C HIS A 438 -3.01 4.47 -2.79
N CYS A 439 -3.94 4.47 -3.74
CA CYS A 439 -3.70 5.06 -5.05
C CYS A 439 -3.74 6.58 -4.94
N LEU A 440 -2.62 7.24 -5.23
CA LEU A 440 -2.50 8.70 -5.18
C LEU A 440 -2.70 9.34 -6.55
N TYR A 441 -2.34 8.63 -7.62
CA TYR A 441 -2.39 9.16 -8.97
C TYR A 441 -2.40 8.06 -10.02
N ILE A 442 -3.21 8.26 -11.05
CA ILE A 442 -3.20 7.48 -12.30
C ILE A 442 -3.13 8.50 -13.43
N ASP A 443 -2.17 8.34 -14.34
CA ASP A 443 -2.05 9.22 -15.51
C ASP A 443 -3.14 8.95 -16.56
N GLN A 444 -3.30 9.86 -17.51
CA GLN A 444 -4.33 9.75 -18.56
C GLN A 444 -4.14 8.50 -19.42
N ALA A 445 -2.89 8.11 -19.72
CA ALA A 445 -2.58 6.91 -20.49
C ALA A 445 -2.72 5.61 -19.67
N ARG A 446 -2.82 5.72 -18.34
CA ARG A 446 -2.94 4.62 -17.37
C ARG A 446 -1.71 3.70 -17.38
N GLU A 447 -0.56 4.25 -17.76
CA GLU A 447 0.74 3.57 -17.76
C GLU A 447 1.51 3.85 -16.47
N ARG A 448 1.16 4.93 -15.76
CA ARG A 448 1.77 5.36 -14.51
C ARG A 448 0.75 5.36 -13.37
N ILE A 449 0.95 4.45 -12.44
CA ILE A 449 0.22 4.38 -11.17
C ILE A 449 1.19 4.75 -10.06
N VAL A 450 0.78 5.69 -9.22
CA VAL A 450 1.51 6.09 -8.02
C VAL A 450 0.72 5.66 -6.80
N ALA A 451 1.36 4.86 -5.95
CA ALA A 451 0.78 4.37 -4.72
C ALA A 451 1.66 4.75 -3.53
N ASP A 452 1.05 4.87 -2.36
CA ASP A 452 1.75 5.12 -1.10
C ASP A 452 1.00 4.51 0.09
N TYR A 453 1.70 4.38 1.21
CA TYR A 453 1.14 3.94 2.48
C TYR A 453 1.02 5.13 3.43
N PRO A 454 -0.14 5.82 3.47
CA PRO A 454 -0.32 6.91 4.42
C PRO A 454 -0.20 6.39 5.86
N SER A 455 0.03 7.29 6.80
CA SER A 455 0.21 6.96 8.21
C SER A 455 -1.02 6.23 8.78
N GLN A 456 -0.85 4.95 9.07
CA GLN A 456 -1.90 4.06 9.54
C GLN A 456 -1.34 3.14 10.62
N PHE A 457 -1.68 3.45 11.88
CA PHE A 457 -1.07 2.79 13.02
C PHE A 457 -1.30 1.27 13.02
N ALA A 458 -2.46 0.81 12.56
CA ALA A 458 -2.81 -0.61 12.47
C ALA A 458 -1.88 -1.38 11.51
N PHE A 459 -1.62 -0.83 10.32
CA PHE A 459 -0.74 -1.44 9.32
C PHE A 459 0.74 -1.34 9.74
N SER A 460 1.18 -0.19 10.25
CA SER A 460 2.54 -0.03 10.77
C SER A 460 2.83 -0.99 11.92
N THR A 461 1.87 -1.19 12.82
CA THR A 461 2.00 -2.15 13.92
C THR A 461 2.14 -3.58 13.43
N ALA A 462 1.26 -4.01 12.53
CA ALA A 462 1.31 -5.34 11.93
C ALA A 462 2.63 -5.59 11.19
N ALA A 463 3.08 -4.61 10.40
CA ALA A 463 4.36 -4.71 9.68
C ALA A 463 5.55 -4.80 10.64
N ASN A 464 5.58 -4.00 11.71
CA ASN A 464 6.63 -4.11 12.74
C ASN A 464 6.65 -5.48 13.41
N GLY A 465 5.47 -5.99 13.80
CA GLY A 465 5.35 -7.32 14.39
C GLY A 465 5.89 -8.42 13.51
N PHE A 466 5.54 -8.37 12.22
CA PHE A 466 5.99 -9.35 11.25
C PHE A 466 7.49 -9.28 10.95
N ILE A 467 8.04 -8.08 10.75
CA ILE A 467 9.47 -7.88 10.44
C ILE A 467 10.34 -8.25 11.65
N ALA A 468 9.96 -7.83 12.86
CA ALA A 468 10.80 -7.94 14.04
C ALA A 468 10.81 -9.35 14.68
N SER A 469 9.92 -10.24 14.27
CA SER A 469 9.85 -11.60 14.81
C SER A 469 10.97 -12.52 14.31
N ASP A 470 11.59 -12.19 13.17
CA ASP A 470 12.66 -12.98 12.56
C ASP A 470 13.58 -12.10 11.71
N ASP A 471 14.86 -12.06 12.05
CA ASP A 471 15.87 -11.27 11.35
C ASP A 471 15.99 -11.65 9.87
N ALA A 472 15.70 -12.90 9.50
CA ALA A 472 15.68 -13.32 8.11
C ALA A 472 14.64 -12.54 7.28
N ARG A 473 13.51 -12.14 7.88
CA ARG A 473 12.47 -11.32 7.22
C ARG A 473 12.99 -9.91 6.94
N LEU A 474 13.68 -9.29 7.91
CA LEU A 474 14.29 -7.98 7.73
C LEU A 474 15.41 -8.02 6.66
N ILE A 475 16.25 -9.05 6.68
CA ILE A 475 17.30 -9.26 5.67
C ILE A 475 16.67 -9.38 4.28
N ALA A 476 15.62 -10.20 4.12
CA ALA A 476 14.92 -10.32 2.85
C ALA A 476 14.37 -8.97 2.35
N CYS A 477 13.84 -8.14 3.27
CA CYS A 477 13.38 -6.80 2.94
C CYS A 477 14.51 -5.88 2.45
N ILE A 478 15.66 -5.89 3.14
CA ILE A 478 16.84 -5.09 2.76
C ILE A 478 17.37 -5.53 1.39
N GLU A 479 17.45 -6.84 1.14
CA GLU A 479 17.99 -7.38 -0.11
C GLU A 479 17.09 -7.09 -1.32
N HIS A 480 15.76 -7.14 -1.17
CA HIS A 480 14.83 -6.75 -2.22
C HIS A 480 14.81 -5.24 -2.45
N LEU A 481 14.87 -4.44 -1.38
CA LEU A 481 15.03 -3.00 -1.52
C LEU A 481 16.31 -2.66 -2.31
N ALA A 482 17.41 -3.34 -2.02
CA ALA A 482 18.65 -3.23 -2.77
C ALA A 482 18.51 -3.65 -4.25
N SER A 483 17.66 -4.64 -4.55
CA SER A 483 17.34 -5.02 -5.94
C SER A 483 16.63 -3.89 -6.70
N VAL A 484 15.60 -3.29 -6.09
CA VAL A 484 14.80 -2.21 -6.70
C VAL A 484 15.62 -0.93 -6.90
N LEU A 485 16.53 -0.60 -5.97
CA LEU A 485 17.48 0.50 -6.16
C LEU A 485 18.42 0.25 -7.35
N ARG A 486 18.96 -0.97 -7.51
CA ARG A 486 19.80 -1.32 -8.67
C ARG A 486 19.06 -1.23 -10.00
N GLN A 487 17.75 -1.43 -10.01
CA GLN A 487 16.91 -1.28 -11.21
C GLN A 487 16.60 0.18 -11.55
N GLY A 488 17.01 1.15 -10.71
CA GLY A 488 16.73 2.57 -10.92
C GLY A 488 15.28 2.98 -10.64
N LEU A 489 14.49 2.11 -10.00
CA LEU A 489 13.09 2.39 -9.64
C LEU A 489 12.96 3.28 -8.39
N ILE A 490 14.04 3.36 -7.60
CA ILE A 490 14.25 4.29 -6.48
C ILE A 490 15.60 4.98 -6.73
N SER A 491 15.71 6.26 -6.37
CA SER A 491 16.95 7.01 -6.43
C SER A 491 18.03 6.34 -5.57
N SER A 492 19.18 6.02 -6.17
CA SER A 492 20.34 5.46 -5.44
C SER A 492 20.91 6.44 -4.42
N GLY A 493 20.69 7.76 -4.60
CA GLY A 493 21.02 8.80 -3.63
C GLY A 493 20.30 8.60 -2.29
N ASP A 494 19.20 7.84 -2.27
CA ASP A 494 18.36 7.64 -1.10
C ASP A 494 18.79 6.40 -0.30
N ALA A 495 19.74 5.59 -0.80
CA ALA A 495 20.15 4.32 -0.18
C ALA A 495 20.58 4.49 1.29
N GLY A 496 21.38 5.52 1.57
CA GLY A 496 21.81 5.84 2.93
C GLY A 496 20.61 6.26 3.81
N GLU A 497 19.73 7.11 3.29
CA GLU A 497 18.56 7.56 4.04
C GLU A 497 17.63 6.39 4.37
N LEU A 498 17.38 5.49 3.42
CA LEU A 498 16.60 4.27 3.66
C LEU A 498 17.27 3.35 4.68
N ALA A 499 18.59 3.13 4.57
CA ALA A 499 19.35 2.35 5.54
C ALA A 499 19.24 2.94 6.96
N SER A 500 19.32 4.26 7.11
CA SER A 500 19.16 4.91 8.41
C SER A 500 17.75 4.73 9.00
N ARG A 501 16.67 4.80 8.21
CA ARG A 501 15.32 4.52 8.69
C ARG A 501 15.18 3.08 9.17
N ILE A 502 15.78 2.12 8.46
CA ILE A 502 15.79 0.70 8.86
C ILE A 502 16.51 0.52 10.20
N ILE A 503 17.67 1.16 10.38
CA ILE A 503 18.44 1.11 11.63
C ILE A 503 17.63 1.68 12.80
N LEU A 504 17.06 2.88 12.62
CA LEU A 504 16.28 3.55 13.66
C LEU A 504 15.02 2.75 14.02
N LEU A 505 14.33 2.19 13.02
CA LEU A 505 13.16 1.34 13.22
C LEU A 505 13.54 0.06 13.99
N ARG A 506 14.66 -0.57 13.63
CA ARG A 506 15.16 -1.77 14.32
C ARG A 506 15.52 -1.47 15.78
N ALA A 507 16.16 -0.33 16.04
CA ALA A 507 16.42 0.12 17.41
C ALA A 507 15.12 0.28 18.19
N MET A 508 14.10 0.96 17.65
CA MET A 508 12.78 1.08 18.29
C MET A 508 12.13 -0.27 18.59
N GLN A 509 12.13 -1.19 17.61
CA GLN A 509 11.55 -2.53 17.77
C GLN A 509 12.20 -3.29 18.94
N GLN A 510 13.54 -3.27 19.02
CA GLN A 510 14.28 -3.93 20.09
C GLN A 510 14.10 -3.22 21.44
N THR A 511 14.02 -1.90 21.47
CA THR A 511 13.76 -1.16 22.72
C THR A 511 12.37 -1.50 23.27
N MET A 512 11.34 -1.50 22.42
CA MET A 512 9.99 -1.89 22.83
C MET A 512 9.91 -3.33 23.32
N GLN A 513 10.73 -4.23 22.77
CA GLN A 513 10.87 -5.62 23.24
C GLN A 513 11.46 -5.71 24.65
N LYS A 514 12.47 -4.88 24.96
CA LYS A 514 13.18 -4.90 26.25
C LYS A 514 12.39 -4.22 27.37
N VAL A 515 11.77 -3.08 27.08
CA VAL A 515 11.16 -2.20 28.10
C VAL A 515 9.79 -2.70 28.56
N VAL A 516 9.06 -3.46 27.74
CA VAL A 516 7.71 -3.93 28.11
C VAL A 516 7.79 -5.28 28.84
N PRO A 517 7.45 -5.36 30.14
CA PRO A 517 7.46 -6.62 30.88
C PRO A 517 6.35 -7.54 30.34
N ARG A 518 6.68 -8.75 29.88
CA ARG A 518 5.69 -9.68 29.31
C ARG A 518 5.91 -11.13 29.74
N PRO A 519 4.84 -11.94 29.80
CA PRO A 519 4.98 -13.39 29.77
C PRO A 519 5.67 -13.78 28.44
N LYS A 520 6.60 -14.75 28.49
CA LYS A 520 7.51 -15.17 27.39
C LYS A 520 6.85 -15.56 26.04
N LYS A 521 5.51 -15.48 25.90
CA LYS A 521 4.76 -15.94 24.71
C LYS A 521 3.70 -14.94 24.19
N ALA A 522 3.55 -13.76 24.77
CA ALA A 522 2.57 -12.79 24.27
C ALA A 522 3.16 -11.98 23.08
N PRO A 523 2.44 -11.83 21.96
CA PRO A 523 2.91 -11.05 20.81
C PRO A 523 3.07 -9.56 21.18
N ILE A 524 4.03 -8.90 20.53
CA ILE A 524 4.31 -7.48 20.74
C ILE A 524 3.42 -6.66 19.84
N ASN A 525 2.64 -5.77 20.44
CA ASN A 525 1.70 -4.92 19.73
C ASN A 525 2.34 -3.58 19.31
N TYR A 526 3.62 -3.31 19.58
CA TYR A 526 4.36 -2.10 19.13
C TYR A 526 3.58 -0.77 19.33
N LEU A 527 2.74 -0.70 20.38
CA LEU A 527 1.89 0.46 20.74
C LEU A 527 2.47 1.26 21.91
N HIS A 528 3.77 1.18 22.18
CA HIS A 528 4.36 1.69 23.42
C HIS A 528 5.30 2.87 23.18
N SER A 529 5.23 3.88 24.04
CA SER A 529 6.30 4.86 24.19
C SER A 529 7.49 4.23 24.91
N VAL A 530 8.71 4.67 24.59
CA VAL A 530 9.94 4.24 25.28
C VAL A 530 10.73 5.45 25.78
N PRO A 531 11.47 5.32 26.91
CA PRO A 531 12.46 6.31 27.30
C PRO A 531 13.52 6.50 26.22
N LEU A 532 13.98 7.74 26.03
CA LEU A 532 15.00 8.08 25.05
C LEU A 532 16.31 7.36 25.36
N VAL A 533 16.71 7.29 26.63
CA VAL A 533 17.93 6.61 27.06
C VAL A 533 17.94 5.14 26.65
N ASP A 534 16.84 4.40 26.84
CA ASP A 534 16.74 2.98 26.47
C ASP A 534 16.85 2.77 24.95
N PHE A 535 16.31 3.72 24.17
CA PHE A 535 16.47 3.75 22.73
C PHE A 535 17.92 3.97 22.32
N LEU A 536 18.61 4.94 22.92
CA LEU A 536 20.01 5.23 22.62
C LEU A 536 20.94 4.09 23.05
N THR A 537 20.71 3.49 24.22
CA THR A 537 21.42 2.29 24.68
C THR A 537 21.21 1.12 23.73
N THR A 538 19.99 0.95 23.21
CA THR A 538 19.73 -0.10 22.20
C THR A 538 20.40 0.20 20.86
N LEU A 539 20.35 1.45 20.39
CA LEU A 539 20.95 1.88 19.12
C LEU A 539 22.48 1.75 19.12
N THR A 540 23.12 2.07 20.24
CA THR A 540 24.59 2.14 20.37
C THR A 540 25.20 0.88 20.96
N GLY A 541 24.46 0.16 21.81
CA GLY A 541 25.00 -0.91 22.66
C GLY A 541 25.77 -0.39 23.88
N LEU A 542 25.69 0.92 24.18
CA LEU A 542 26.37 1.58 25.29
C LEU A 542 25.41 1.83 26.46
N GLU A 543 25.93 1.75 27.68
CA GLU A 543 25.16 2.11 28.88
C GLU A 543 24.96 3.63 28.99
N LYS A 544 23.98 4.07 29.78
CA LYS A 544 23.64 5.51 29.95
C LYS A 544 24.87 6.38 30.20
N ASP A 545 25.75 5.90 31.08
CA ASP A 545 26.92 6.61 31.58
C ASP A 545 28.00 6.80 30.50
N GLU A 546 28.00 5.91 29.50
CA GLU A 546 28.93 5.88 28.37
C GLU A 546 28.42 6.71 27.17
N LEU A 547 27.19 7.23 27.24
CA LEU A 547 26.63 8.07 26.17
C LEU A 547 27.28 9.46 26.17
N GLU A 548 28.30 9.59 25.33
CA GLU A 548 28.93 10.88 25.01
C GLU A 548 28.08 11.67 24.02
N LEU A 549 27.44 12.75 24.49
CA LEU A 549 26.55 13.61 23.70
C LEU A 549 27.21 14.94 23.29
N GLY A 550 28.53 14.97 23.15
CA GLY A 550 29.28 16.15 22.73
C GLY A 550 29.23 17.30 23.74
N ALA A 551 29.11 18.54 23.26
CA ALA A 551 29.24 19.76 24.06
C ALA A 551 27.96 20.20 24.81
N ILE A 552 26.98 19.30 24.97
CA ILE A 552 25.77 19.57 25.75
C ILE A 552 26.14 19.79 27.24
N SER A 553 25.51 20.76 27.90
CA SER A 553 25.72 20.96 29.34
C SER A 553 25.12 19.79 30.13
N GLU A 554 25.72 19.38 31.24
CA GLU A 554 25.22 18.27 32.08
C GLU A 554 23.74 18.41 32.45
N THR A 555 23.28 19.59 32.86
CA THR A 555 21.85 19.82 33.17
C THR A 555 20.91 19.51 32.00
N ASN A 556 21.31 19.86 30.78
CA ASN A 556 20.52 19.57 29.57
C ASN A 556 20.65 18.10 29.14
N LYS A 557 21.82 17.49 29.38
CA LYS A 557 22.08 16.07 29.13
C LYS A 557 21.18 15.21 30.01
N ASP A 558 21.18 15.46 31.31
CA ASP A 558 20.33 14.78 32.28
C ASP A 558 18.86 14.96 31.92
N ARG A 559 18.43 16.19 31.61
CA ARG A 559 17.07 16.46 31.18
C ARG A 559 16.66 15.65 29.94
N LEU A 560 17.53 15.54 28.92
CA LEU A 560 17.24 14.72 27.74
C LEU A 560 17.14 13.24 28.06
N LEU A 561 18.09 12.70 28.85
CA LEU A 561 18.18 11.27 29.11
C LEU A 561 17.14 10.79 30.14
N ASP A 562 16.80 11.62 31.13
CA ASP A 562 15.90 11.26 32.24
C ASP A 562 14.44 11.58 31.94
N GLU A 563 14.15 12.72 31.30
CA GLU A 563 12.76 13.13 31.00
C GLU A 563 12.33 12.70 29.58
N GLY A 564 13.28 12.50 28.67
CA GLY A 564 13.01 12.26 27.26
C GLY A 564 12.26 10.96 27.00
N HIS A 565 11.11 11.06 26.35
CA HIS A 565 10.32 9.93 25.87
C HIS A 565 10.06 10.07 24.37
N ILE A 566 10.05 8.95 23.67
CA ILE A 566 9.76 8.88 22.25
C ILE A 566 8.62 7.89 21.98
N PHE A 567 7.79 8.21 20.99
CA PHE A 567 6.67 7.37 20.59
C PHE A 567 6.46 7.47 19.09
N TRP A 568 6.87 6.43 18.37
CA TRP A 568 6.61 6.24 16.95
C TRP A 568 6.87 4.79 16.53
N ASN A 569 6.22 4.35 15.45
CA ASN A 569 6.46 3.01 14.86
C ASN A 569 6.62 3.02 13.32
N HIS A 570 6.57 4.18 12.68
CA HIS A 570 6.76 4.31 11.23
C HIS A 570 7.27 5.72 10.86
N PHE A 571 7.78 5.84 9.64
CA PHE A 571 8.21 7.09 9.01
C PHE A 571 7.17 7.58 8.01
N ILE A 572 7.03 8.91 7.91
CA ILE A 572 6.31 9.59 6.84
C ILE A 572 7.19 10.62 6.12
N ASN A 573 7.06 10.76 4.81
CA ASN A 573 7.70 11.83 4.05
C ASN A 573 6.94 13.16 4.19
N ILE A 574 7.59 14.23 4.65
CA ILE A 574 7.01 15.58 4.72
C ILE A 574 7.55 16.51 3.62
N LYS A 575 6.75 17.51 3.22
CA LYS A 575 7.12 18.51 2.21
C LYS A 575 7.38 19.91 2.77
N TYR A 576 7.35 20.06 4.09
CA TYR A 576 7.59 21.31 4.82
C TYR A 576 8.69 21.14 5.88
N THR A 577 9.07 22.24 6.54
CA THR A 577 10.01 22.21 7.67
C THR A 577 9.17 22.33 8.95
N PRO A 578 9.22 21.35 9.87
CA PRO A 578 8.33 21.32 11.03
C PRO A 578 8.75 22.31 12.12
N GLY A 579 7.77 22.77 12.89
CA GLY A 579 7.94 23.48 14.16
C GLY A 579 7.50 22.66 15.37
N SER A 580 7.49 23.26 16.56
CA SER A 580 7.07 22.63 17.82
C SER A 580 5.66 22.04 17.77
N TYR A 581 4.70 22.77 17.20
CA TYR A 581 3.33 22.27 17.03
C TYR A 581 3.30 21.00 16.16
N ASP A 582 4.05 20.97 15.06
CA ASP A 582 4.11 19.80 14.18
C ASP A 582 4.73 18.59 14.91
N PHE A 583 5.78 18.80 15.71
CA PHE A 583 6.36 17.73 16.52
C PHE A 583 5.37 17.18 17.55
N LEU A 584 4.52 18.02 18.13
CA LEU A 584 3.44 17.55 19.00
C LEU A 584 2.43 16.70 18.19
N GLN A 585 2.08 17.12 16.97
CA GLN A 585 1.21 16.32 16.09
C GLN A 585 1.86 15.00 15.64
N PHE A 586 3.18 14.98 15.39
CA PHE A 586 3.92 13.75 15.08
C PHE A 586 3.92 12.80 16.27
N LEU A 587 4.09 13.31 17.49
CA LEU A 587 3.96 12.53 18.72
C LEU A 587 2.54 11.99 18.87
N HIS A 588 1.52 12.84 18.69
CA HIS A 588 0.13 12.44 18.71
C HIS A 588 -0.12 11.26 17.76
N ARG A 589 0.34 11.37 16.52
CA ARG A 589 0.12 10.32 15.52
C ARG A 589 1.03 9.09 15.70
N GLY A 590 2.13 9.25 16.42
CA GLY A 590 3.16 8.23 16.64
C GLY A 590 3.98 7.94 15.39
N LEU A 591 4.51 8.99 14.76
CA LEU A 591 5.35 8.89 13.57
C LEU A 591 6.69 9.64 13.70
N ALA A 592 7.70 9.13 13.01
CA ALA A 592 8.91 9.84 12.65
C ALA A 592 8.77 10.39 11.22
N VAL A 593 9.64 11.31 10.80
CA VAL A 593 9.55 11.91 9.46
C VAL A 593 10.86 11.89 8.70
N GLN A 594 10.75 11.65 7.40
CA GLN A 594 11.75 12.04 6.42
C GLN A 594 11.46 13.47 5.97
N CYS A 595 12.48 14.32 6.00
CA CYS A 595 12.36 15.71 5.61
C CYS A 595 12.21 15.88 4.09
N LYS A 596 11.71 17.06 3.71
CA LYS A 596 11.64 17.47 2.30
C LYS A 596 13.04 17.51 1.66
N PRO A 597 13.14 17.36 0.32
CA PRO A 597 14.37 17.59 -0.41
C PRO A 597 14.99 18.95 -0.07
N MET A 598 16.32 18.99 0.06
CA MET A 598 17.09 20.19 0.42
C MET A 598 16.75 20.79 1.80
N GLN A 599 16.14 20.01 2.70
CA GLN A 599 16.04 20.42 4.11
C GLN A 599 17.45 20.72 4.67
N ARG A 600 17.55 21.85 5.38
CA ARG A 600 18.81 22.27 5.98
C ARG A 600 19.07 21.46 7.24
N GLY A 601 20.30 21.00 7.40
CA GLY A 601 20.81 20.39 8.63
C GLY A 601 20.48 18.91 8.78
N PHE A 602 19.23 18.50 8.56
CA PHE A 602 18.74 17.16 8.90
C PHE A 602 18.01 16.50 7.74
N ASP A 603 18.13 15.18 7.67
CA ASP A 603 17.45 14.35 6.67
C ASP A 603 16.20 13.72 7.29
N GLN A 604 16.24 13.34 8.57
CA GLN A 604 15.08 12.81 9.31
C GLN A 604 14.91 13.48 10.67
N LEU A 605 13.68 13.45 11.18
CA LEU A 605 13.32 14.00 12.48
C LEU A 605 12.35 13.05 13.21
N PHE A 606 12.45 12.99 14.53
CA PHE A 606 11.38 12.43 15.37
C PHE A 606 11.24 13.22 16.66
N SER A 607 10.02 13.23 17.21
CA SER A 607 9.69 13.99 18.41
C SER A 607 10.27 13.35 19.66
N ILE A 608 10.80 14.19 20.55
CA ILE A 608 11.14 13.84 21.93
C ILE A 608 10.20 14.65 22.83
N TYR A 609 9.49 13.98 23.73
CA TYR A 609 8.67 14.62 24.75
C TYR A 609 9.41 14.61 26.09
N LEU A 610 9.60 15.78 26.69
CA LEU A 610 10.26 15.94 27.99
C LEU A 610 9.21 15.79 29.10
N LYS A 611 9.06 14.56 29.59
CA LYS A 611 8.05 14.21 30.58
C LYS A 611 8.45 14.68 31.98
N GLN A 612 8.07 15.90 32.33
CA GLN A 612 8.36 16.49 33.64
C GLN A 612 7.46 15.93 34.75
N GLY A 613 8.04 15.10 35.62
CA GLY A 613 7.38 14.55 36.81
C GLY A 613 6.08 13.80 36.48
N ASN A 614 5.11 13.89 37.39
CA ASN A 614 3.79 13.24 37.24
C ASN A 614 2.76 14.12 36.50
N ASN A 615 3.15 15.19 35.80
CA ASN A 615 2.18 16.01 35.07
C ASN A 615 1.57 15.17 33.93
N PRO A 616 0.26 14.85 33.98
CA PRO A 616 -0.33 13.99 32.98
C PRO A 616 -0.57 14.72 31.67
N LYS A 617 -0.62 16.07 31.67
CA LYS A 617 -1.05 16.88 30.52
C LYS A 617 0.05 17.06 29.48
N LEU A 618 -0.29 16.81 28.23
CA LEU A 618 0.55 17.09 27.07
C LEU A 618 0.57 18.58 26.75
N LYS A 619 1.77 19.15 26.60
CA LYS A 619 1.97 20.55 26.23
C LYS A 619 3.02 20.68 25.13
N GLU A 620 2.82 21.63 24.23
CA GLU A 620 3.80 21.99 23.19
C GLU A 620 5.13 22.46 23.79
N ASP A 621 5.08 23.11 24.96
CA ASP A 621 6.25 23.58 25.72
C ASP A 621 7.24 22.49 26.11
N ASP A 622 6.78 21.24 26.21
CA ASP A 622 7.56 20.09 26.66
C ASP A 622 8.08 19.27 25.46
N VAL A 623 7.84 19.74 24.23
CA VAL A 623 8.27 19.08 23.00
C VAL A 623 9.66 19.57 22.57
N THR A 624 10.46 18.63 22.11
CA THR A 624 11.73 18.83 21.39
C THR A 624 11.87 17.75 20.32
N PHE A 625 13.06 17.61 19.71
CA PHE A 625 13.27 16.68 18.60
C PHE A 625 14.64 16.01 18.63
N CYS A 626 14.72 14.89 17.92
CA CYS A 626 15.97 14.33 17.43
C CYS A 626 16.11 14.61 15.94
N GLY A 627 17.24 15.21 15.52
CA GLY A 627 17.60 15.40 14.13
C GLY A 627 18.66 14.40 13.67
N VAL A 628 18.34 13.63 12.63
CA VAL A 628 19.25 12.65 12.06
C VAL A 628 19.86 13.19 10.78
N ARG A 629 21.19 13.16 10.71
CA ARG A 629 21.96 13.46 9.50
C ARG A 629 22.59 12.18 8.98
N VAL A 630 22.41 11.92 7.69
CA VAL A 630 22.93 10.72 7.03
C VAL A 630 24.05 11.09 6.07
N LYS A 631 25.09 10.27 6.05
CA LYS A 631 26.19 10.34 5.07
C LYS A 631 26.53 8.96 4.55
N ASN A 632 26.60 8.88 3.23
CA ASN A 632 26.93 7.65 2.52
C ASN A 632 28.06 7.82 1.49
N ALA A 633 28.63 9.02 1.34
CA ALA A 633 29.67 9.28 0.34
C ALA A 633 31.08 9.16 0.94
N ILE A 634 32.01 8.50 0.24
CA ILE A 634 33.42 8.24 0.62
C ILE A 634 34.21 9.53 0.97
N SER A 635 33.63 10.71 0.77
CA SER A 635 34.18 12.00 1.18
C SER A 635 34.36 12.11 2.71
N LYS A 636 35.53 12.57 3.15
CA LYS A 636 35.78 12.86 4.57
C LYS A 636 34.81 13.92 5.09
N ALA A 637 33.97 13.54 6.05
CA ALA A 637 33.11 14.46 6.78
C ALA A 637 33.92 15.52 7.54
N ASN A 638 33.99 16.76 7.04
CA ASN A 638 34.55 17.87 7.81
C ASN A 638 33.52 18.33 8.87
N LEU A 639 33.61 17.77 10.08
CA LEU A 639 32.70 18.07 11.18
C LEU A 639 32.72 19.56 11.56
N LYS A 640 33.87 20.24 11.49
CA LYS A 640 33.97 21.69 11.78
C LYS A 640 33.12 22.54 10.85
N LYS A 641 33.03 22.19 9.57
CA LYS A 641 32.20 22.91 8.58
C LYS A 641 30.72 22.53 8.64
N GLN A 642 30.40 21.34 9.13
CA GLN A 642 29.04 20.79 9.05
C GLN A 642 28.26 20.91 10.36
N SER A 643 28.91 20.71 11.50
CA SER A 643 28.31 20.84 12.83
C SER A 643 27.54 22.17 13.04
N PRO A 644 28.02 23.34 12.58
CA PRO A 644 27.26 24.58 12.71
C PRO A 644 25.91 24.59 11.98
N LYS A 645 25.69 23.67 11.03
CA LYS A 645 24.42 23.51 10.31
C LYS A 645 23.39 22.69 11.09
N TRP A 646 23.82 21.93 12.10
CA TRP A 646 22.96 21.08 12.92
C TRP A 646 22.44 21.86 14.14
N THR A 647 21.75 22.97 13.89
CA THR A 647 21.12 23.78 14.92
C THR A 647 19.70 24.12 14.52
N THR A 648 18.86 24.43 15.51
CA THR A 648 17.46 24.88 15.28
C THR A 648 17.41 26.06 14.31
N LYS A 649 18.25 27.07 14.52
CA LYS A 649 18.38 28.27 13.67
C LYS A 649 18.81 27.93 12.24
N SER A 650 19.87 27.13 12.07
CA SER A 650 20.38 26.76 10.75
C SER A 650 19.40 25.90 9.95
N ALA A 651 18.71 24.98 10.65
CA ALA A 651 17.70 24.09 10.08
C ALA A 651 16.34 24.79 9.84
N LYS A 652 16.15 26.01 10.38
CA LYS A 652 14.87 26.74 10.41
C LYS A 652 13.77 25.96 11.14
N ILE A 653 14.12 25.26 12.21
CA ILE A 653 13.20 24.53 13.07
C ILE A 653 12.89 25.42 14.28
N GLY A 654 11.65 25.87 14.41
CA GLY A 654 11.20 26.69 15.53
C GLY A 654 10.69 25.84 16.68
N LEU A 655 11.23 26.04 17.88
CA LEU A 655 10.70 25.45 19.12
C LEU A 655 10.03 26.53 19.97
N SER A 656 8.92 26.18 20.61
CA SER A 656 8.17 27.03 21.55
C SER A 656 9.03 27.47 22.74
N LYS A 657 9.85 26.54 23.26
CA LYS A 657 10.84 26.78 24.31
C LYS A 657 12.24 26.38 23.85
N PRO A 658 13.30 26.97 24.43
CA PRO A 658 14.68 26.57 24.16
C PRO A 658 15.01 25.24 24.86
N ASN A 659 14.22 24.19 24.61
CA ASN A 659 14.46 22.86 25.13
C ASN A 659 15.76 22.26 24.54
N PRO A 660 16.45 21.37 25.27
CA PRO A 660 17.56 20.63 24.69
C PRO A 660 17.06 19.69 23.59
N TYR A 661 17.89 19.39 22.60
CA TYR A 661 17.56 18.54 21.46
C TYR A 661 18.72 17.61 21.12
N LEU A 662 18.41 16.52 20.42
CA LEU A 662 19.40 15.51 20.05
C LEU A 662 19.74 15.60 18.56
N VAL A 663 20.99 15.36 18.21
CA VAL A 663 21.46 15.17 16.85
C VAL A 663 22.16 13.82 16.75
N ILE A 664 21.76 13.00 15.79
CA ILE A 664 22.42 11.73 15.47
C ILE A 664 23.05 11.87 14.08
N LEU A 665 24.37 11.72 14.00
CA LEU A 665 25.07 11.58 12.72
C LEU A 665 25.28 10.09 12.44
N LEU A 666 24.69 9.60 11.35
CA LEU A 666 24.97 8.28 10.79
C LEU A 666 25.86 8.45 9.55
N ASP A 667 27.13 8.11 9.68
CA ASP A 667 28.09 8.13 8.56
C ASP A 667 28.54 6.71 8.24
N PHE A 668 28.03 6.15 7.14
CA PHE A 668 28.33 4.79 6.72
C PHE A 668 29.68 4.65 6.01
N SER A 669 30.28 5.77 5.61
CA SER A 669 31.50 5.83 4.78
C SER A 669 32.77 6.14 5.58
N GLY A 670 32.61 6.67 6.79
CA GLY A 670 33.66 7.41 7.49
C GLY A 670 34.84 6.58 8.01
N LYS A 671 36.05 6.89 7.52
CA LYS A 671 37.30 6.80 8.31
C LYS A 671 37.45 8.10 9.12
N ILE A 672 37.72 7.97 10.40
CA ILE A 672 37.74 9.04 11.42
C ILE A 672 38.64 10.23 11.04
N GLN A 673 38.15 11.45 11.27
CA GLN A 673 38.98 12.56 11.74
C GLN A 673 38.28 13.14 12.98
N GLU A 674 38.68 12.65 14.15
CA GLU A 674 38.32 13.25 15.43
C GLU A 674 38.86 14.67 15.43
N HIS A 675 37.92 15.61 15.40
CA HIS A 675 38.16 16.99 15.82
C HIS A 675 36.98 17.33 16.71
N ASP A 676 37.25 17.99 17.83
CA ASP A 676 36.21 18.52 18.70
C ASP A 676 35.17 19.28 17.87
N LEU A 677 33.89 19.00 18.14
CA LEU A 677 32.80 19.73 17.50
C LEU A 677 32.95 21.21 17.89
N PRO A 678 32.95 22.13 16.91
CA PRO A 678 33.13 23.55 17.21
C PRO A 678 32.02 24.05 18.13
N ASP A 679 32.41 24.84 19.12
CA ASP A 679 31.45 25.52 20.00
C ASP A 679 30.68 26.58 19.21
N CYS A 680 29.37 26.35 19.08
CA CYS A 680 28.36 27.22 18.49
C CYS A 680 27.63 28.10 19.54
N GLY A 681 28.20 28.32 20.73
CA GLY A 681 27.61 29.14 21.79
C GLY A 681 26.44 28.46 22.52
N ASP A 682 25.41 29.21 22.89
CA ASP A 682 24.24 28.71 23.65
C ASP A 682 23.52 27.51 23.00
N GLU A 683 23.58 27.37 21.67
CA GLU A 683 23.04 26.19 20.98
C GLU A 683 23.83 24.92 21.28
N SER A 684 25.15 25.01 21.47
CA SER A 684 26.00 23.86 21.82
C SER A 684 25.57 23.27 23.15
N GLN A 685 25.31 24.14 24.14
CA GLN A 685 24.95 23.72 25.49
C GLN A 685 23.60 23.02 25.56
N ARG A 686 22.74 23.21 24.56
CA ARG A 686 21.42 22.57 24.45
C ARG A 686 21.40 21.37 23.49
N ARG A 687 22.45 21.17 22.70
CA ARG A 687 22.49 20.18 21.63
C ARG A 687 23.31 18.95 22.02
N GLY A 688 22.63 17.85 22.29
CA GLY A 688 23.26 16.54 22.39
C GLY A 688 23.66 16.06 21.00
N THR A 689 24.90 15.60 20.81
CA THR A 689 25.38 15.07 19.52
C THR A 689 25.92 13.66 19.70
N LEU A 690 25.27 12.69 19.06
CA LEU A 690 25.70 11.30 18.98
C LEU A 690 26.30 11.02 17.59
N LEU A 691 27.53 10.51 17.55
CA LEU A 691 28.25 10.24 16.31
C LEU A 691 28.42 8.73 16.08
N LEU A 692 27.82 8.21 15.03
CA LEU A 692 27.87 6.80 14.65
C LEU A 692 28.59 6.65 13.30
N PHE A 693 29.83 6.14 13.36
CA PHE A 693 30.68 5.92 12.20
C PHE A 693 30.77 4.44 11.86
N GLY A 694 30.28 4.11 10.66
CA GLY A 694 30.18 2.74 10.16
C GLY A 694 29.10 1.93 10.88
N LEU A 695 28.62 0.88 10.21
CA LEU A 695 27.56 0.03 10.74
C LEU A 695 27.98 -0.80 11.96
N ARG A 696 29.29 -1.02 12.15
CA ARG A 696 29.83 -1.80 13.29
C ARG A 696 29.65 -1.13 14.66
N LYS A 697 29.46 0.20 14.70
CA LYS A 697 29.21 0.95 15.94
C LYS A 697 27.71 1.02 16.29
N VAL A 698 26.85 0.35 15.52
CA VAL A 698 25.41 0.31 15.74
C VAL A 698 25.07 -0.98 16.49
N GLY A 699 24.77 -0.87 17.79
CA GLY A 699 24.56 -2.00 18.69
C GLY A 699 23.31 -2.83 18.41
N CYS A 700 22.31 -2.28 17.70
CA CYS A 700 21.05 -2.99 17.42
C CYS A 700 21.11 -3.95 16.21
N LEU A 701 22.25 -4.04 15.50
CA LEU A 701 22.39 -4.80 14.27
C LEU A 701 23.11 -6.14 14.50
N THR A 702 22.58 -7.21 13.90
CA THR A 702 23.30 -8.49 13.78
C THR A 702 24.33 -8.43 12.66
N PRO A 703 25.33 -9.32 12.63
CA PRO A 703 26.30 -9.41 11.54
C PRO A 703 25.66 -9.57 10.16
N GLU A 704 24.58 -10.36 10.08
CA GLU A 704 23.86 -10.65 8.84
C GLU A 704 23.08 -9.44 8.34
N ILE A 705 22.38 -8.73 9.24
CA ILE A 705 21.69 -7.46 8.91
C ILE A 705 22.72 -6.41 8.48
N THR A 706 23.84 -6.31 9.19
CA THR A 706 24.94 -5.39 8.86
C THR A 706 25.41 -5.63 7.44
N LYS A 707 25.68 -6.88 7.07
CA LYS A 707 26.08 -7.27 5.71
C LYS A 707 25.02 -6.93 4.66
N ALA A 708 23.74 -7.12 4.97
CA ALA A 708 22.65 -6.75 4.05
C ALA A 708 22.60 -5.23 3.83
N LEU A 709 22.75 -4.44 4.89
CA LEU A 709 22.80 -2.97 4.83
C LEU A 709 24.03 -2.48 4.05
N GLU A 710 25.21 -3.10 4.25
CA GLU A 710 26.43 -2.81 3.48
C GLU A 710 26.19 -2.99 1.97
N LYS A 711 25.45 -4.02 1.56
CA LYS A 711 25.06 -4.22 0.15
C LYS A 711 24.09 -3.14 -0.34
N LEU A 712 23.17 -2.67 0.50
CA LEU A 712 22.20 -1.62 0.13
C LEU A 712 22.89 -0.27 -0.07
N ILE A 713 23.76 0.12 0.85
CA ILE A 713 24.43 1.43 0.81
C ILE A 713 25.52 1.53 -0.27
N SER A 714 26.07 0.40 -0.71
CA SER A 714 27.13 0.33 -1.73
C SER A 714 26.60 0.27 -3.17
N ILE A 715 25.30 0.39 -3.38
CA ILE A 715 24.71 0.40 -4.72
C ILE A 715 25.17 1.65 -5.47
N ASP A 716 25.95 1.42 -6.51
CA ASP A 716 26.31 2.42 -7.51
C ASP A 716 25.28 2.36 -8.66
N PRO A 717 24.64 3.47 -9.05
CA PRO A 717 23.77 3.51 -10.22
C PRO A 717 24.50 3.35 -11.56
N ASP A 718 25.83 3.26 -11.57
CA ASP A 718 26.61 3.05 -12.79
C ASP A 718 26.21 1.77 -13.53
N VAL A 719 25.72 1.92 -14.78
CA VAL A 719 25.32 0.84 -15.70
C VAL A 719 26.43 -0.19 -15.90
N SER A 720 27.70 0.22 -15.81
CA SER A 720 28.85 -0.68 -15.90
C SER A 720 28.88 -1.71 -14.77
N THR A 721 28.17 -1.48 -13.66
CA THR A 721 28.11 -2.35 -12.50
C THR A 721 26.91 -3.31 -12.51
N PHE A 722 25.98 -3.17 -13.45
CA PHE A 722 24.75 -3.97 -13.49
C PHE A 722 25.01 -5.44 -13.83
N SER A 723 26.12 -5.73 -14.51
CA SER A 723 26.59 -7.10 -14.76
C SER A 723 27.99 -7.29 -14.20
N ARG A 724 28.25 -8.52 -13.73
CA ARG A 724 29.60 -8.97 -13.37
C ARG A 724 30.38 -9.53 -14.58
N ASP A 725 29.77 -9.55 -15.76
CA ASP A 725 30.42 -9.98 -17.00
C ASP A 725 31.44 -8.93 -17.47
N PRO A 726 32.76 -9.23 -17.41
CA PRO A 726 33.80 -8.28 -17.80
C PRO A 726 33.68 -7.81 -19.26
N GLN A 727 33.12 -8.62 -20.16
CA GLN A 727 32.93 -8.23 -21.55
C GLN A 727 31.84 -7.15 -21.67
N LEU A 728 30.73 -7.32 -20.95
CA LEU A 728 29.67 -6.32 -20.92
C LEU A 728 30.15 -5.01 -20.26
N GLN A 729 30.94 -5.09 -19.19
CA GLN A 729 31.52 -3.90 -18.56
C GLN A 729 32.45 -3.15 -19.53
N THR A 730 33.27 -3.89 -20.26
CA THR A 730 34.17 -3.32 -21.29
C THR A 730 33.37 -2.69 -22.42
N TYR A 731 32.30 -3.35 -22.88
CA TYR A 731 31.38 -2.83 -23.88
C TYR A 731 30.72 -1.52 -23.44
N VAL A 732 30.14 -1.46 -22.24
CA VAL A 732 29.51 -0.25 -21.69
C VAL A 732 30.50 0.90 -21.64
N LYS A 733 31.73 0.65 -21.16
CA LYS A 733 32.81 1.64 -21.11
C LYS A 733 33.23 2.11 -22.49
N ALA A 734 33.34 1.19 -23.46
CA ALA A 734 33.72 1.49 -24.83
C ALA A 734 32.66 2.30 -25.59
N VAL A 735 31.37 2.05 -25.35
CA VAL A 735 30.25 2.76 -26.00
C VAL A 735 30.01 4.14 -25.38
N LEU A 736 30.43 4.35 -24.13
CA LEU A 736 30.29 5.61 -23.40
C LEU A 736 31.67 6.24 -23.08
N PRO A 737 32.52 6.53 -24.09
CA PRO A 737 33.91 6.93 -23.88
C PRO A 737 34.07 8.29 -23.19
N CYS A 738 33.07 9.18 -23.31
CA CYS A 738 33.04 10.46 -22.59
C CYS A 738 32.63 10.30 -21.12
N THR A 739 31.91 9.24 -20.78
CA THR A 739 31.49 8.91 -19.40
C THR A 739 32.56 8.11 -18.67
N TYR A 740 33.25 7.20 -19.38
CA TYR A 740 34.34 6.38 -18.85
C TYR A 740 35.64 6.71 -19.61
N PRO A 741 36.35 7.78 -19.22
CA PRO A 741 37.59 8.13 -19.88
C PRO A 741 38.59 6.99 -19.74
N VAL A 742 39.08 6.50 -20.89
CA VAL A 742 40.18 5.53 -20.92
C VAL A 742 41.40 6.23 -20.35
N GLN A 743 41.85 5.82 -19.17
CA GLN A 743 43.14 6.28 -18.66
C GLN A 743 44.23 5.74 -19.59
N GLN A 744 44.72 6.57 -20.51
CA GLN A 744 45.97 6.29 -21.20
C GLN A 744 47.07 6.38 -20.15
N SER A 745 47.63 5.24 -19.78
CA SER A 745 48.84 5.16 -18.97
C SER A 745 49.95 5.92 -19.69
N ALA A 746 50.32 7.07 -19.14
CA ALA A 746 51.48 7.83 -19.57
C ALA A 746 52.75 7.04 -19.26
N THR A 747 53.19 6.23 -20.22
CA THR A 747 54.53 5.63 -20.24
C THR A 747 55.04 5.65 -21.68
N GLY A 748 55.96 6.57 -22.00
CA GLY A 748 56.65 6.55 -23.29
C GLY A 748 57.31 7.86 -23.75
N SER A 749 58.44 8.21 -23.12
CA SER A 749 59.63 8.88 -23.68
C SER A 749 59.57 10.26 -24.38
N ASN A 750 60.12 11.23 -23.65
CA ASN A 750 60.99 12.38 -24.02
C ASN A 750 61.29 12.75 -25.49
N ASN A 751 61.22 14.08 -25.68
CA ASN A 751 62.05 15.00 -26.47
C ASN A 751 61.94 15.04 -28.00
N SER A 752 61.37 16.13 -28.53
CA SER A 752 62.18 17.21 -29.15
C SER A 752 61.34 18.43 -29.56
N SER A 753 61.78 19.59 -29.06
CA SER A 753 61.89 20.91 -29.70
C SER A 753 60.83 21.36 -30.72
N LEU A 754 60.14 22.48 -30.44
CA LEU A 754 60.12 23.71 -31.26
C LEU A 754 59.18 24.81 -30.67
N THR A 755 59.81 25.82 -30.07
CA THR A 755 59.59 27.28 -30.20
C THR A 755 58.17 27.90 -30.24
N SER A 756 57.87 28.63 -29.14
CA SER A 756 57.48 30.06 -29.03
C SER A 756 56.35 30.67 -29.87
N LEU A 757 55.42 31.35 -29.18
CA LEU A 757 54.86 32.72 -29.37
C LEU A 757 53.64 32.83 -28.41
N SER A 758 53.78 33.46 -27.24
CA SER A 758 53.54 34.88 -26.91
C SER A 758 52.09 35.34 -27.01
N ASP A 759 51.75 36.21 -26.05
CA ASP A 759 50.63 37.17 -26.02
C ASP A 759 49.26 36.63 -25.59
N GLN A 760 48.43 37.31 -24.80
CA GLN A 760 48.46 38.47 -23.88
C GLN A 760 46.96 38.71 -23.55
N SER A 761 46.65 39.47 -22.49
CA SER A 761 45.43 40.32 -22.34
C SER A 761 44.02 39.65 -22.42
N ASP A 762 43.23 39.60 -21.35
CA ASP A 762 42.55 40.70 -20.62
C ASP A 762 41.12 40.93 -21.11
N LEU A 763 40.24 41.10 -20.11
CA LEU A 763 39.07 42.01 -20.05
C LEU A 763 37.85 41.66 -20.94
N SER A 764 36.73 41.35 -20.30
CA SER A 764 35.61 42.26 -19.96
C SER A 764 34.48 42.03 -20.98
N GLU A 765 33.19 42.24 -20.75
CA GLU A 765 32.40 43.08 -19.85
C GLU A 765 30.92 42.63 -20.09
N GLU A 766 30.09 42.49 -19.05
CA GLU A 766 28.94 43.40 -18.76
C GLU A 766 27.73 43.24 -19.72
N SER A 767 26.46 43.44 -19.37
CA SER A 767 25.68 43.99 -18.24
C SER A 767 24.20 43.69 -18.61
N GLU A 768 23.16 43.68 -17.78
CA GLU A 768 22.79 44.36 -16.53
C GLU A 768 22.05 43.40 -15.58
#